data_AF-A0A933XX04-F1
#
_entry.id   AF-A0A933XX04-F1
#
_cell.length_a   1.000
_cell.length_b   1.000
_cell.length_c   1.000
_cell.angle_alpha   90.00
_cell.angle_beta   90.00
_cell.angle_gamma   90.00
#
_symmetry.space_group_name_H-M   'P 1'
#
loop_
_entity.id
_entity.type
_entity.pdbx_description
1 polymer ?
#
loop_
_entity_poly.entity_id
_entity_poly.type
_entity_poly.pdbx_seq_one_letter_code
_entity_poly.pdbx_strand_id
1 'polypeptide(L)'
;MVQRRVGPLIALVVLGLGVLVARLFQIQVVQHRTWAAEAANLVRSGSVVPFQRGAILDARGRQLAHDRRAFQVEFCYRDFRRVHPLGAVVHARSALFARPVGYAETLGELASAARTLALLSPRALAAFARGEGLALGGGSAVAPSSAPAEDQCAARAADVRFYVGALLEFTLKERRALRDAIANEREIESYAAFAAAARGVTVEEVLAALERRVGESVDDLGRLAALLSREGESRAARSDPATALAGLFSELEGWRAEVEDEVASELFARAAGFRVGRLDARTVEAGFDLTWLARVLCWDDARVAEWIRSERATWLESIARWGVPTVLAEVQLAPEDERRALALVGELAAQFAPAEDVGAERRRAWAEDRPLDFTAFEQWLVLGELDHLTVAACPGGLGDEREHTFPFQELRGDAGAGVDPWQRAAALELALRGENAADSAAVQKRAAEWYQRCVDDWDSSWIAANVEALIVACDARLQREAARELDSLFACAEPDELGASKRLLWNPARIALAGEQVAYVQKDRGNRPFVVEEEPPYELVETLSRYRARFAGFSVRGRQERVREVDPSTGRTAAAGLIGGLGEPGMVELRRQRRDAHELAALLRQGSRNEAEAQRLAELVASVDRPGEKRGTSGLEGYFDPELSGHNGYRESRGLQELSERDAGRRDVDLDARDGNDVVLTLDLDLQRAAEWVLQHPVGDPDPDRRDERWLAAPVGAIVLMTVDGDVLAAASVPLDDRGEAATANHRDLAVDRTLRIFDHQPPGSVFKPFVAAWALDHLGLDPTRTVLCQGAAGDGANYKGLHCASTYGHGTVDLAEALKVSCNCYFAWLGEQFDDAAAVACLEAFGFGAPTGIKTFGTRSAWREDTWRSYSKLRFTNVRQRLSFGNGLSVVQSTPMQVGRALCGLATGELPDLRLAAEIGGSAVPKSARPLEISESARARIRAALLTVASDTRGTAHAALSVADLGFAVAVKTGSADYKALPKGASADGSNKVRKHTWIGGWLPEEDPKLVFVVFEFDTLATASHGAVWLTQELLQRDEVRAWLAARASADAARAVEASSPTSGTGDDAVEPKQ
;
A
#
# COMPACT_ATOMS: atom_id res chain seq x y z
N MET A 1 -61.38 -15.42 -56.82
CA MET A 1 -61.28 -14.84 -55.44
C MET A 1 -59.89 -14.99 -54.81
N VAL A 2 -59.09 -16.03 -55.14
CA VAL A 2 -57.76 -16.26 -54.55
C VAL A 2 -56.73 -15.15 -54.88
N GLN A 3 -56.72 -14.62 -56.11
CA GLN A 3 -55.79 -13.54 -56.50
C GLN A 3 -55.97 -12.21 -55.74
N ARG A 4 -57.16 -11.91 -55.20
CA ARG A 4 -57.43 -10.66 -54.45
C ARG A 4 -56.96 -10.72 -52.98
N ARG A 5 -56.59 -11.90 -52.46
CA ARG A 5 -56.12 -12.07 -51.06
C ARG A 5 -54.62 -12.31 -50.95
N VAL A 6 -53.98 -12.80 -52.02
CA VAL A 6 -52.55 -13.11 -52.03
C VAL A 6 -51.68 -11.85 -52.18
N GLY A 7 -52.11 -10.87 -52.99
CA GLY A 7 -51.38 -9.61 -53.18
C GLY A 7 -51.08 -8.84 -51.87
N PRO A 8 -52.09 -8.62 -51.00
CA PRO A 8 -51.87 -7.99 -49.70
C PRO A 8 -50.95 -8.80 -48.78
N LEU A 9 -51.04 -10.14 -48.83
CA LEU A 9 -50.20 -11.03 -48.03
C LEU A 9 -48.72 -10.96 -48.44
N ILE A 10 -48.46 -10.95 -49.75
CA ILE A 10 -47.11 -10.77 -50.31
C ILE A 10 -46.58 -9.39 -49.94
N ALA A 11 -47.41 -8.34 -50.07
CA ALA A 11 -47.01 -6.99 -49.68
C ALA A 11 -46.63 -6.92 -48.18
N LEU A 12 -47.40 -7.58 -47.31
CA LEU A 12 -47.13 -7.63 -45.87
C LEU A 12 -45.84 -8.40 -45.54
N VAL A 13 -45.57 -9.50 -46.25
CA VAL A 13 -44.31 -10.26 -46.13
C VAL A 13 -43.12 -9.45 -46.61
N VAL A 14 -43.23 -8.77 -47.75
CA VAL A 14 -42.17 -7.91 -48.31
C VAL A 14 -41.88 -6.73 -47.38
N LEU A 15 -42.93 -6.12 -46.82
CA LEU A 15 -42.78 -5.02 -45.85
C LEU A 15 -42.12 -5.52 -44.56
N GLY A 16 -42.50 -6.71 -44.08
CA GLY A 16 -41.85 -7.38 -42.94
C GLY A 16 -40.36 -7.69 -43.20
N LEU A 17 -40.03 -8.17 -44.40
CA LEU A 17 -38.63 -8.37 -44.82
C LEU A 17 -37.87 -7.05 -44.91
N GLY A 18 -38.49 -5.98 -45.41
CA GLY A 18 -37.89 -4.65 -45.46
C GLY A 18 -37.54 -4.11 -44.08
N VAL A 19 -38.44 -4.28 -43.10
CA VAL A 19 -38.18 -3.92 -41.69
C VAL A 19 -37.03 -4.74 -41.11
N LEU A 20 -36.97 -6.05 -41.41
CA LEU A 20 -35.87 -6.90 -40.96
C LEU A 20 -34.52 -6.48 -41.55
N VAL A 21 -34.47 -6.16 -42.85
CA VAL A 21 -33.24 -5.69 -43.52
C VAL A 21 -32.82 -4.33 -42.98
N ALA A 22 -33.75 -3.39 -42.79
CA ALA A 22 -33.45 -2.09 -42.18
C ALA A 22 -32.94 -2.25 -40.74
N ARG A 23 -33.52 -3.18 -39.98
CA ARG A 23 -33.05 -3.50 -38.62
C ARG A 23 -31.68 -4.15 -38.62
N LEU A 24 -31.41 -5.04 -39.58
CA LEU A 24 -30.11 -5.67 -39.76
C LEU A 24 -29.04 -4.62 -40.09
N PHE A 25 -29.33 -3.69 -41.00
CA PHE A 25 -28.44 -2.58 -41.34
C PHE A 25 -28.19 -1.66 -40.14
N GLN A 26 -29.24 -1.35 -39.37
CA GLN A 26 -29.11 -0.58 -38.14
C GLN A 26 -28.17 -1.25 -37.12
N ILE A 27 -28.27 -2.57 -36.95
CA ILE A 27 -27.44 -3.32 -35.99
C ILE A 27 -26.01 -3.49 -36.53
N GLN A 28 -25.86 -3.90 -37.79
CA GLN A 28 -24.57 -4.31 -38.37
C GLN A 28 -23.72 -3.17 -38.91
N VAL A 29 -24.31 -2.02 -39.27
CA VAL A 29 -23.59 -0.88 -39.84
C VAL A 29 -23.64 0.31 -38.91
N VAL A 30 -24.84 0.74 -38.51
CA VAL A 30 -25.00 1.96 -37.68
C VAL A 30 -24.53 1.72 -36.24
N GLN A 31 -24.91 0.59 -35.64
CA GLN A 31 -24.56 0.24 -34.26
C GLN A 31 -23.41 -0.78 -34.20
N HIS A 32 -22.67 -0.97 -35.29
CA HIS A 32 -21.59 -1.96 -35.37
C HIS A 32 -20.60 -1.82 -34.22
N ARG A 33 -20.11 -0.61 -33.99
CA ARG A 33 -19.12 -0.32 -32.94
C ARG A 33 -19.66 -0.66 -31.55
N THR A 34 -20.95 -0.37 -31.31
CA THR A 34 -21.63 -0.64 -30.04
C THR A 34 -21.79 -2.15 -29.80
N TRP A 35 -22.31 -2.90 -30.78
CA TRP A 35 -22.54 -4.34 -30.65
C TRP A 35 -21.27 -5.17 -30.78
N ALA A 36 -20.26 -4.72 -31.52
CA ALA A 36 -18.95 -5.37 -31.59
C ALA A 36 -18.19 -5.23 -30.26
N ALA A 37 -18.24 -4.06 -29.62
CA ALA A 37 -17.70 -3.87 -28.27
C ALA A 37 -18.44 -4.72 -27.22
N GLU A 38 -19.77 -4.82 -27.32
CA GLU A 38 -20.57 -5.63 -26.39
C GLU A 38 -20.41 -7.14 -26.64
N ALA A 39 -20.28 -7.60 -27.89
CA ALA A 39 -20.01 -8.99 -28.25
C ALA A 39 -18.60 -9.44 -27.83
N ALA A 40 -17.58 -8.59 -28.00
CA ALA A 40 -16.22 -8.88 -27.52
C ALA A 40 -16.18 -9.10 -26.00
N ASN A 41 -17.06 -8.43 -25.24
CA ASN A 41 -17.16 -8.54 -23.79
C ASN A 41 -18.09 -9.67 -23.30
N LEU A 42 -18.92 -10.27 -24.18
CA LEU A 42 -19.93 -11.28 -23.80
C LEU A 42 -19.52 -12.73 -24.11
N VAL A 43 -18.47 -12.95 -24.91
CA VAL A 43 -18.13 -14.31 -25.43
C VAL A 43 -17.19 -15.09 -24.50
N ARG A 44 -16.41 -14.41 -23.66
CA ARG A 44 -15.46 -15.06 -22.72
C ARG A 44 -15.45 -14.36 -21.37
N SER A 45 -15.63 -15.12 -20.29
CA SER A 45 -15.30 -14.69 -18.93
C SER A 45 -13.99 -15.31 -18.52
N GLY A 46 -12.92 -14.52 -18.54
CA GLY A 46 -11.64 -14.89 -17.95
C GLY A 46 -11.57 -14.45 -16.49
N SER A 47 -11.14 -15.33 -15.60
CA SER A 47 -10.87 -14.99 -14.21
C SER A 47 -9.41 -15.29 -13.88
N VAL A 48 -8.70 -14.30 -13.36
CA VAL A 48 -7.36 -14.51 -12.78
C VAL A 48 -7.53 -15.29 -11.48
N VAL A 49 -6.79 -16.39 -11.35
CA VAL A 49 -6.80 -17.25 -10.17
C VAL A 49 -5.65 -16.80 -9.26
N PRO A 50 -5.92 -16.30 -8.03
CA PRO A 50 -4.87 -15.94 -7.09
C PRO A 50 -3.95 -17.11 -6.75
N PHE A 51 -2.66 -16.83 -6.64
CA PHE A 51 -1.77 -17.66 -5.83
C PHE A 51 -2.03 -17.45 -4.33
N GLN A 52 -1.62 -18.41 -3.48
CA GLN A 52 -1.45 -18.23 -2.05
C GLN A 52 0.00 -17.85 -1.75
N ARG A 53 0.21 -16.81 -0.95
CA ARG A 53 1.54 -16.41 -0.50
C ARG A 53 2.08 -17.46 0.47
N GLY A 54 3.37 -17.77 0.37
CA GLY A 54 4.03 -18.71 1.28
C GLY A 54 3.91 -18.31 2.75
N ALA A 55 3.91 -19.29 3.65
CA ALA A 55 3.91 -19.08 5.09
C ALA A 55 5.33 -18.75 5.61
N ILE A 56 5.42 -17.92 6.64
CA ILE A 56 6.64 -17.71 7.42
C ILE A 56 6.51 -18.53 8.69
N LEU A 57 7.45 -19.44 8.91
CA LEU A 57 7.45 -20.41 10.01
C LEU A 57 8.64 -20.17 10.95
N ASP A 58 8.50 -20.45 12.24
CA ASP A 58 9.64 -20.50 13.18
C ASP A 58 10.50 -21.75 12.96
N ALA A 59 11.64 -21.86 13.66
CA ALA A 59 12.56 -23.00 13.56
C ALA A 59 11.95 -24.35 13.96
N ARG A 60 10.76 -24.37 14.58
CA ARG A 60 10.01 -25.55 14.98
C ARG A 60 8.77 -25.78 14.09
N GLY A 61 8.57 -24.98 13.04
CA GLY A 61 7.45 -25.09 12.10
C GLY A 61 6.16 -24.41 12.55
N ARG A 62 6.17 -23.56 13.59
CA ARG A 62 5.00 -22.77 14.01
C ARG A 62 4.78 -21.59 13.06
N GLN A 63 3.53 -21.31 12.70
CA GLN A 63 3.18 -20.28 11.72
C GLN A 63 3.23 -18.87 12.31
N LEU A 64 4.22 -18.06 11.91
CA LEU A 64 4.34 -16.67 12.32
C LEU A 64 3.50 -15.73 11.43
N ALA A 65 3.45 -16.01 10.13
CA ALA A 65 2.59 -15.32 9.17
C ALA A 65 2.12 -16.29 8.08
N HIS A 66 0.85 -16.25 7.70
CA HIS A 66 0.30 -17.13 6.67
C HIS A 66 -0.95 -16.54 6.03
N ASP A 67 -1.32 -17.05 4.86
CA ASP A 67 -2.56 -16.66 4.19
C ASP A 67 -3.72 -17.49 4.72
N ARG A 68 -4.81 -16.80 5.12
CA ARG A 68 -6.07 -17.41 5.52
C ARG A 68 -7.16 -17.04 4.52
N ARG A 69 -8.09 -17.96 4.28
CA ARG A 69 -9.31 -17.64 3.54
C ARG A 69 -10.23 -16.82 4.43
N ALA A 70 -10.47 -15.58 4.02
CA ALA A 70 -11.45 -14.69 4.60
C ALA A 70 -12.62 -14.49 3.62
N PHE A 71 -13.67 -13.86 4.11
CA PHE A 71 -14.79 -13.42 3.28
C PHE A 71 -14.92 -11.90 3.39
N GLN A 72 -15.58 -11.30 2.41
CA GLN A 72 -16.08 -9.95 2.48
C GLN A 72 -17.49 -9.89 1.91
N VAL A 73 -18.30 -8.98 2.41
CA VAL A 73 -19.60 -8.67 1.84
C VAL A 73 -19.44 -7.53 0.84
N GLU A 74 -19.99 -7.71 -0.34
CA GLU A 74 -19.99 -6.73 -1.41
C GLU A 74 -21.43 -6.31 -1.76
N PHE A 75 -21.60 -5.03 -2.12
CA PHE A 75 -22.85 -4.45 -2.58
C PHE A 75 -22.76 -3.98 -4.03
N CYS A 76 -23.65 -4.46 -4.89
CA CYS A 76 -23.80 -4.03 -6.28
C CYS A 76 -25.08 -3.20 -6.42
N TYR A 77 -24.92 -1.88 -6.59
CA TYR A 77 -26.02 -0.93 -6.72
C TYR A 77 -26.98 -1.28 -7.86
N ARG A 78 -26.48 -1.74 -9.01
CA ARG A 78 -27.35 -2.09 -10.13
C ARG A 78 -28.25 -3.29 -9.83
N ASP A 79 -27.73 -4.30 -9.16
CA ASP A 79 -28.53 -5.47 -8.80
C ASP A 79 -29.58 -5.09 -7.74
N PHE A 80 -29.18 -4.29 -6.75
CA PHE A 80 -30.11 -3.75 -5.76
C PHE A 80 -31.23 -2.93 -6.41
N ARG A 81 -30.90 -1.93 -7.24
CA ARG A 81 -31.89 -1.04 -7.85
C ARG A 81 -32.91 -1.76 -8.74
N ARG A 82 -32.48 -2.83 -9.43
CA ARG A 82 -33.29 -3.52 -10.45
C ARG A 82 -34.09 -4.69 -9.91
N VAL A 83 -33.60 -5.33 -8.85
CA VAL A 83 -34.15 -6.58 -8.33
C VAL A 83 -34.77 -6.39 -6.95
N HIS A 84 -34.15 -5.60 -6.07
CA HIS A 84 -34.64 -5.42 -4.71
C HIS A 84 -35.94 -4.58 -4.69
N PRO A 85 -37.00 -4.95 -3.93
CA PRO A 85 -38.26 -4.20 -3.92
C PRO A 85 -38.11 -2.74 -3.50
N LEU A 86 -37.36 -2.47 -2.42
CA LEU A 86 -37.07 -1.10 -1.98
C LEU A 86 -36.38 -0.28 -3.08
N GLY A 87 -35.34 -0.84 -3.72
CA GLY A 87 -34.66 -0.22 -4.85
C GLY A 87 -35.63 0.11 -5.98
N ALA A 88 -36.43 -0.86 -6.41
CA ALA A 88 -37.38 -0.65 -7.50
C ALA A 88 -38.42 0.44 -7.20
N VAL A 89 -38.94 0.53 -5.96
CA VAL A 89 -39.87 1.62 -5.58
C VAL A 89 -39.17 2.98 -5.62
N VAL A 90 -37.99 3.08 -4.99
CA VAL A 90 -37.22 4.33 -4.90
C VAL A 90 -36.86 4.87 -6.28
N HIS A 91 -36.38 4.01 -7.17
CA HIS A 91 -35.99 4.44 -8.52
C HIS A 91 -37.20 4.69 -9.44
N ALA A 92 -38.32 3.97 -9.25
CA ALA A 92 -39.57 4.31 -9.92
C ALA A 92 -40.09 5.69 -9.51
N ARG A 93 -40.06 6.01 -8.20
CA ARG A 93 -40.45 7.33 -7.70
C ARG A 93 -39.49 8.41 -8.19
N SER A 94 -38.19 8.15 -8.20
CA SER A 94 -37.18 9.09 -8.71
C SER A 94 -37.43 9.43 -10.19
N ALA A 95 -37.72 8.42 -11.01
CA ALA A 95 -38.10 8.62 -12.41
C ALA A 95 -39.43 9.38 -12.57
N LEU A 96 -40.44 9.10 -11.73
CA LEU A 96 -41.72 9.82 -11.77
C LEU A 96 -41.59 11.30 -11.44
N PHE A 97 -40.88 11.62 -10.35
CA PHE A 97 -40.78 12.98 -9.82
C PHE A 97 -39.65 13.80 -10.44
N ALA A 98 -38.79 13.20 -11.27
CA ALA A 98 -37.62 13.88 -11.85
C ALA A 98 -36.70 14.50 -10.78
N ARG A 99 -36.56 13.81 -9.64
CA ARG A 99 -35.60 14.14 -8.58
C ARG A 99 -35.11 12.86 -7.91
N PRO A 100 -33.95 12.87 -7.24
CA PRO A 100 -33.55 11.76 -6.38
C PRO A 100 -34.56 11.64 -5.22
N VAL A 101 -35.24 10.50 -5.14
CA VAL A 101 -36.05 10.13 -3.97
C VAL A 101 -35.17 9.27 -3.07
N GLY A 102 -35.15 9.54 -1.77
CA GLY A 102 -34.30 8.81 -0.83
C GLY A 102 -34.91 7.48 -0.35
N TYR A 103 -34.05 6.54 0.06
CA TYR A 103 -34.42 5.29 0.74
C TYR A 103 -35.15 5.58 2.07
N ALA A 104 -34.63 6.51 2.88
CA ALA A 104 -35.26 6.92 4.14
C ALA A 104 -36.60 7.65 3.93
N GLU A 105 -36.68 8.54 2.93
CA GLU A 105 -37.93 9.21 2.54
C GLU A 105 -39.03 8.21 2.15
N THR A 106 -38.64 7.11 1.48
CA THR A 106 -39.58 6.12 0.97
C THR A 106 -40.04 5.13 2.04
N LEU A 107 -39.27 4.92 3.11
CA LEU A 107 -39.57 3.90 4.12
C LEU A 107 -40.97 4.08 4.74
N GLY A 108 -41.31 5.29 5.16
CA GLY A 108 -42.59 5.59 5.82
C GLY A 108 -43.83 5.40 4.92
N GLU A 109 -43.63 5.38 3.60
CA GLU A 109 -44.68 5.26 2.59
C GLU A 109 -44.44 4.06 1.66
N LEU A 110 -43.58 3.12 2.04
CA LEU A 110 -43.06 2.15 1.07
C LEU A 110 -44.16 1.26 0.48
N ALA A 111 -45.04 0.74 1.35
CA ALA A 111 -46.17 -0.09 0.94
C ALA A 111 -47.20 0.69 0.11
N SER A 112 -47.55 1.92 0.52
CA SER A 112 -48.50 2.77 -0.21
C SER A 112 -47.93 3.22 -1.55
N ALA A 113 -46.65 3.55 -1.63
CA ALA A 113 -45.96 3.88 -2.87
C ALA A 113 -45.88 2.69 -3.82
N ALA A 114 -45.55 1.49 -3.33
CA ALA A 114 -45.56 0.27 -4.14
C ALA A 114 -46.97 -0.04 -4.68
N ARG A 115 -48.01 0.14 -3.85
CA ARG A 115 -49.42 -0.01 -4.24
C ARG A 115 -49.80 0.99 -5.33
N THR A 116 -49.48 2.27 -5.15
CA THR A 116 -49.69 3.34 -6.14
C THR A 116 -49.03 3.00 -7.47
N LEU A 117 -47.77 2.55 -7.46
CA LEU A 117 -47.03 2.16 -8.66
C LEU A 117 -47.70 0.98 -9.39
N ALA A 118 -48.16 -0.03 -8.65
CA ALA A 118 -48.85 -1.18 -9.21
C ALA A 118 -50.24 -0.82 -9.78
N LEU A 119 -50.91 0.19 -9.22
CA LEU A 119 -52.21 0.67 -9.67
C LEU A 119 -52.14 1.65 -10.84
N LEU A 120 -50.94 2.04 -11.30
CA LEU A 120 -50.80 2.87 -12.50
C LEU A 120 -51.43 2.19 -13.72
N SER A 121 -52.23 2.94 -14.48
CA SER A 121 -52.71 2.49 -15.79
C SER A 121 -51.59 2.60 -16.83
N PRO A 122 -51.38 1.58 -17.68
CA PRO A 122 -50.49 1.69 -18.83
C PRO A 122 -50.83 2.86 -19.76
N ARG A 123 -52.11 3.21 -19.88
CA ARG A 123 -52.58 4.34 -20.70
C ARG A 123 -52.19 5.69 -20.08
N ALA A 124 -52.38 5.84 -18.77
CA ALA A 124 -51.96 7.05 -18.05
C ALA A 124 -50.45 7.25 -18.13
N LEU A 125 -49.67 6.17 -18.01
CA LEU A 125 -48.22 6.23 -18.14
C LEU A 125 -47.76 6.52 -19.59
N ALA A 126 -48.51 6.08 -20.60
CA ALA A 126 -48.28 6.46 -21.99
C ALA A 126 -48.67 7.93 -22.28
N ALA A 127 -49.65 8.48 -21.57
CA ALA A 127 -49.99 9.90 -21.59
C ALA A 127 -48.89 10.75 -20.95
N PHE A 128 -48.39 10.32 -19.79
CA PHE A 128 -47.21 10.90 -19.17
C PHE A 128 -46.01 10.90 -20.11
N ALA A 129 -45.77 9.80 -20.84
CA ALA A 129 -44.70 9.73 -21.85
C ALA A 129 -44.79 10.82 -22.95
N ARG A 130 -45.99 11.39 -23.18
CA ARG A 130 -46.24 12.50 -24.11
C ARG A 130 -46.28 13.88 -23.45
N GLY A 131 -46.03 13.98 -22.15
CA GLY A 131 -46.03 15.25 -21.39
C GLY A 131 -47.30 15.57 -20.63
N GLU A 132 -48.30 14.70 -20.68
CA GLU A 132 -49.53 14.93 -19.93
C GLU A 132 -49.30 14.68 -18.42
N GLY A 133 -50.12 15.29 -17.57
CA GLY A 133 -50.03 15.09 -16.12
C GLY A 133 -50.40 13.65 -15.72
N LEU A 134 -49.84 13.16 -14.61
CA LEU A 134 -50.07 11.81 -14.12
C LEU A 134 -50.65 11.83 -12.70
N ALA A 135 -51.87 11.34 -12.53
CA ALA A 135 -52.46 11.15 -11.20
C ALA A 135 -51.91 9.86 -10.56
N LEU A 136 -51.39 9.95 -9.34
CA LEU A 136 -50.75 8.84 -8.62
C LEU A 136 -51.66 8.24 -7.52
N GLY A 137 -52.90 8.72 -7.38
CA GLY A 137 -53.80 8.35 -6.28
C GLY A 137 -53.41 9.02 -4.95
N GLY A 138 -54.33 9.05 -3.98
CA GLY A 138 -54.06 9.63 -2.65
C GLY A 138 -53.81 11.15 -2.62
N GLY A 139 -54.17 11.89 -3.69
CA GLY A 139 -54.00 13.35 -3.78
C GLY A 139 -52.68 13.82 -4.41
N SER A 140 -51.75 12.90 -4.72
CA SER A 140 -50.48 13.22 -5.40
C SER A 140 -50.61 13.15 -6.92
N ALA A 141 -49.96 14.08 -7.63
CA ALA A 141 -49.94 14.11 -9.09
C ALA A 141 -48.60 14.66 -9.61
N VAL A 142 -48.16 14.15 -10.75
CA VAL A 142 -47.06 14.74 -11.52
C VAL A 142 -47.67 15.76 -12.47
N ALA A 143 -47.18 17.00 -12.40
CA ALA A 143 -47.65 18.09 -13.23
C ALA A 143 -47.38 17.81 -14.73
N PRO A 144 -48.25 18.27 -15.64
CA PRO A 144 -47.98 18.20 -17.07
C PRO A 144 -46.75 19.02 -17.44
N SER A 145 -45.95 18.49 -18.36
CA SER A 145 -44.79 19.16 -18.94
C SER A 145 -45.23 19.99 -20.14
N SER A 146 -44.77 21.24 -20.21
CA SER A 146 -44.94 22.10 -21.39
C SER A 146 -43.98 21.74 -22.53
N ALA A 147 -42.94 20.95 -22.27
CA ALA A 147 -41.90 20.56 -23.23
C ALA A 147 -41.50 19.08 -23.05
N PRO A 148 -42.40 18.11 -23.37
CA PRO A 148 -42.20 16.68 -23.06
C PRO A 148 -40.97 16.02 -23.66
N ALA A 149 -40.55 16.48 -24.84
CA ALA A 149 -39.33 16.00 -25.49
C ALA A 149 -38.08 16.45 -24.71
N GLU A 150 -38.14 17.63 -24.11
CA GLU A 150 -37.06 18.20 -23.30
C GLU A 150 -37.04 17.59 -21.88
N ASP A 151 -38.20 17.30 -21.30
CA ASP A 151 -38.36 16.66 -19.96
C ASP A 151 -38.17 15.13 -19.97
N GLN A 152 -37.84 14.56 -21.13
CA GLN A 152 -37.61 13.12 -21.33
C GLN A 152 -38.71 12.21 -20.75
N CYS A 153 -39.97 12.68 -20.74
CA CYS A 153 -41.06 11.96 -20.09
C CYS A 153 -41.23 10.52 -20.61
N ALA A 154 -40.92 10.29 -21.89
CA ALA A 154 -40.96 8.96 -22.50
C ALA A 154 -39.92 7.98 -21.92
N ALA A 155 -38.70 8.45 -21.64
CA ALA A 155 -37.64 7.64 -21.03
C ALA A 155 -38.01 7.30 -19.57
N ARG A 156 -38.43 8.32 -18.80
CA ARG A 156 -38.90 8.15 -17.42
C ARG A 156 -40.08 7.18 -17.33
N ALA A 157 -41.05 7.28 -18.25
CA ALA A 157 -42.15 6.34 -18.36
C ALA A 157 -41.70 4.90 -18.68
N ALA A 158 -40.60 4.72 -19.44
CA ALA A 158 -40.03 3.41 -19.70
C ALA A 158 -39.37 2.82 -18.43
N ASP A 159 -38.66 3.62 -17.65
CA ASP A 159 -38.07 3.20 -16.37
C ASP A 159 -39.13 2.81 -15.35
N VAL A 160 -40.18 3.63 -15.20
CA VAL A 160 -41.31 3.31 -14.32
C VAL A 160 -41.96 1.98 -14.74
N ARG A 161 -42.16 1.75 -16.04
CA ARG A 161 -42.66 0.45 -16.55
C ARG A 161 -41.75 -0.71 -16.18
N PHE A 162 -40.44 -0.51 -16.29
CA PHE A 162 -39.47 -1.54 -15.94
C PHE A 162 -39.56 -1.89 -14.45
N TYR A 163 -39.56 -0.89 -13.56
CA TYR A 163 -39.61 -1.10 -12.11
C TYR A 163 -40.95 -1.64 -11.64
N VAL A 164 -42.08 -1.18 -12.18
CA VAL A 164 -43.41 -1.76 -11.88
C VAL A 164 -43.45 -3.23 -12.31
N GLY A 165 -42.88 -3.56 -13.47
CA GLY A 165 -42.79 -4.96 -13.91
C GLY A 165 -41.86 -5.82 -13.05
N ALA A 166 -40.80 -5.23 -12.47
CA ALA A 166 -39.94 -5.91 -11.50
C ALA A 166 -40.66 -6.13 -10.16
N LEU A 167 -41.35 -5.11 -9.64
CA LEU A 167 -42.18 -5.19 -8.45
C LEU A 167 -43.32 -6.21 -8.61
N LEU A 168 -43.92 -6.33 -9.77
CA LEU A 168 -44.95 -7.34 -9.99
C LEU A 168 -44.36 -8.71 -10.35
N GLU A 169 -43.03 -8.86 -10.43
CA GLU A 169 -42.33 -10.10 -10.84
C GLU A 169 -42.81 -10.63 -12.19
N PHE A 170 -42.99 -9.74 -13.18
CA PHE A 170 -43.39 -10.17 -14.51
C PHE A 170 -42.34 -11.05 -15.16
N THR A 171 -42.77 -12.27 -15.50
CA THR A 171 -42.06 -13.20 -16.36
C THR A 171 -41.85 -12.63 -17.76
N LEU A 172 -40.90 -13.19 -18.53
CA LEU A 172 -40.69 -12.78 -19.92
C LEU A 172 -41.96 -12.90 -20.78
N LYS A 173 -42.82 -13.89 -20.49
CA LYS A 173 -44.10 -14.09 -21.17
C LYS A 173 -45.08 -12.97 -20.84
N GLU A 174 -45.26 -12.64 -19.56
CA GLU A 174 -46.15 -11.55 -19.11
C GLU A 174 -45.67 -10.20 -19.67
N ARG A 175 -44.37 -9.92 -19.68
CA ARG A 175 -43.81 -8.68 -20.26
C ARG A 175 -44.07 -8.55 -21.76
N ARG A 176 -44.02 -9.65 -22.52
CA ARG A 176 -44.37 -9.65 -23.95
C ARG A 176 -45.86 -9.41 -24.14
N ALA A 177 -46.71 -10.16 -23.42
CA ALA A 177 -48.16 -10.02 -23.50
C ALA A 177 -48.64 -8.60 -23.12
N LEU A 178 -48.02 -7.98 -22.11
CA LEU A 178 -48.30 -6.60 -21.72
C LEU A 178 -47.94 -5.62 -22.85
N ARG A 179 -46.76 -5.80 -23.47
CA ARG A 179 -46.31 -4.98 -24.60
C ARG A 179 -47.28 -5.09 -25.78
N ASP A 180 -47.70 -6.31 -26.10
CA ASP A 180 -48.65 -6.58 -27.17
C ASP A 180 -50.02 -5.97 -26.85
N ALA A 181 -50.48 -6.05 -25.60
CA ALA A 181 -51.74 -5.46 -25.18
C ALA A 181 -51.72 -3.92 -25.27
N ILE A 182 -50.61 -3.27 -24.87
CA ILE A 182 -50.41 -1.82 -25.02
C ILE A 182 -50.35 -1.43 -26.50
N ALA A 183 -49.62 -2.18 -27.33
CA ALA A 183 -49.48 -1.91 -28.76
C ALA A 183 -50.80 -2.07 -29.54
N ASN A 184 -51.70 -2.93 -29.06
CA ASN A 184 -53.03 -3.15 -29.63
C ASN A 184 -54.13 -2.32 -28.93
N GLU A 185 -53.77 -1.30 -28.15
CA GLU A 185 -54.69 -0.39 -27.45
C GLU A 185 -55.76 -1.10 -26.59
N ARG A 186 -55.42 -2.29 -26.04
CA ARG A 186 -56.34 -3.00 -25.14
C ARG A 186 -56.50 -2.21 -23.85
N GLU A 187 -57.74 -2.16 -23.36
CA GLU A 187 -58.05 -1.47 -22.12
C GLU A 187 -57.47 -2.26 -20.93
N ILE A 188 -56.46 -1.68 -20.29
CA ILE A 188 -55.83 -2.21 -19.08
C ILE A 188 -56.03 -1.17 -17.98
N GLU A 189 -56.83 -1.54 -16.98
CA GLU A 189 -57.14 -0.67 -15.84
C GLU A 189 -55.87 -0.30 -15.05
N SER A 190 -55.05 -1.30 -14.70
CA SER A 190 -53.76 -1.10 -14.02
C SER A 190 -52.77 -2.23 -14.28
N TYR A 191 -51.49 -2.03 -13.96
CA TYR A 191 -50.50 -3.12 -14.01
C TYR A 191 -50.85 -4.27 -13.06
N ALA A 192 -51.41 -3.97 -11.88
CA ALA A 192 -51.93 -4.98 -10.96
C ALA A 192 -53.11 -5.77 -11.55
N ALA A 193 -54.05 -5.09 -12.24
CA ALA A 193 -55.16 -5.75 -12.93
C ALA A 193 -54.67 -6.67 -14.06
N PHE A 194 -53.65 -6.25 -14.80
CA PHE A 194 -53.00 -7.11 -15.80
C PHE A 194 -52.34 -8.33 -15.16
N ALA A 195 -51.60 -8.15 -14.07
CA ALA A 195 -50.96 -9.24 -13.33
C ALA A 195 -52.00 -10.26 -12.81
N ALA A 196 -53.08 -9.75 -12.23
CA ALA A 196 -54.19 -10.53 -11.70
C ALA A 196 -54.84 -11.39 -12.80
N ALA A 197 -55.16 -10.78 -13.94
CA ALA A 197 -55.71 -11.48 -15.11
C ALA A 197 -54.75 -12.53 -15.69
N ALA A 198 -53.45 -12.23 -15.76
CA ALA A 198 -52.45 -13.16 -16.27
C ALA A 198 -52.22 -14.38 -15.36
N ARG A 199 -52.45 -14.22 -14.05
CA ARG A 199 -52.21 -15.24 -13.02
C ARG A 199 -53.47 -15.96 -12.55
N GLY A 200 -54.65 -15.49 -12.95
CA GLY A 200 -55.94 -16.06 -12.53
C GLY A 200 -56.27 -15.78 -11.06
N VAL A 201 -55.82 -14.63 -10.53
CA VAL A 201 -56.08 -14.17 -9.16
C VAL A 201 -56.78 -12.81 -9.18
N THR A 202 -57.23 -12.33 -8.03
CA THR A 202 -57.83 -11.00 -7.89
C THR A 202 -56.75 -9.91 -7.80
N VAL A 203 -57.13 -8.66 -8.09
CA VAL A 203 -56.22 -7.50 -7.97
C VAL A 203 -55.74 -7.33 -6.54
N GLU A 204 -56.64 -7.50 -5.56
CA GLU A 204 -56.28 -7.34 -4.14
C GLU A 204 -55.31 -8.42 -3.66
N GLU A 205 -55.40 -9.65 -4.17
CA GLU A 205 -54.40 -10.70 -3.88
C GLU A 205 -53.01 -10.34 -4.41
N VAL A 206 -52.92 -9.72 -5.60
CA VAL A 206 -51.64 -9.22 -6.15
C VAL A 206 -51.09 -8.10 -5.29
N LEU A 207 -51.92 -7.13 -4.91
CA LEU A 207 -51.50 -5.99 -4.09
C LEU A 207 -51.09 -6.43 -2.69
N ALA A 208 -51.84 -7.31 -2.04
CA ALA A 208 -51.49 -7.86 -0.73
C ALA A 208 -50.19 -8.68 -0.78
N ALA A 209 -49.92 -9.41 -1.87
CA ALA A 209 -48.66 -10.11 -2.06
C ALA A 209 -47.48 -9.14 -2.25
N LEU A 210 -47.68 -8.07 -3.03
CA LEU A 210 -46.68 -7.02 -3.22
C LEU A 210 -46.35 -6.32 -1.88
N GLU A 211 -47.37 -5.86 -1.15
CA GLU A 211 -47.20 -5.17 0.13
C GLU A 211 -46.48 -6.04 1.16
N ARG A 212 -46.83 -7.34 1.25
CA ARG A 212 -46.14 -8.29 2.13
C ARG A 212 -44.67 -8.45 1.75
N ARG A 213 -44.37 -8.69 0.47
CA ARG A 213 -42.99 -8.90 -0.01
C ARG A 213 -42.13 -7.65 0.20
N VAL A 214 -42.72 -6.47 0.02
CA VAL A 214 -42.08 -5.19 0.27
C VAL A 214 -41.79 -5.02 1.77
N GLY A 215 -42.74 -5.33 2.65
CA GLY A 215 -42.52 -5.34 4.10
C GLY A 215 -41.43 -6.33 4.53
N GLU A 216 -41.51 -7.58 4.07
CA GLU A 216 -40.50 -8.61 4.34
C GLU A 216 -39.10 -8.20 3.88
N SER A 217 -38.98 -7.47 2.75
CA SER A 217 -37.68 -6.98 2.28
C SER A 217 -37.06 -5.93 3.20
N VAL A 218 -37.87 -5.12 3.89
CA VAL A 218 -37.38 -4.15 4.88
C VAL A 218 -36.95 -4.87 6.14
N ASP A 219 -37.72 -5.86 6.61
CA ASP A 219 -37.36 -6.68 7.76
C ASP A 219 -36.04 -7.44 7.52
N ASP A 220 -35.85 -7.93 6.29
CA ASP A 220 -34.61 -8.59 5.88
C ASP A 220 -33.43 -7.62 5.88
N LEU A 221 -33.58 -6.41 5.33
CA LEU A 221 -32.53 -5.38 5.43
C LEU A 221 -32.25 -4.99 6.89
N GLY A 222 -33.25 -4.98 7.77
CA GLY A 222 -33.06 -4.74 9.21
C GLY A 222 -32.25 -5.85 9.88
N ARG A 223 -32.51 -7.12 9.52
CA ARG A 223 -31.71 -8.27 9.98
C ARG A 223 -30.28 -8.20 9.46
N LEU A 224 -30.10 -7.86 8.18
CA LEU A 224 -28.79 -7.69 7.58
C LEU A 224 -28.02 -6.57 8.29
N ALA A 225 -28.65 -5.40 8.49
CA ALA A 225 -28.05 -4.28 9.16
C ALA A 225 -27.62 -4.59 10.61
N ALA A 226 -28.38 -5.42 11.33
CA ALA A 226 -28.03 -5.84 12.69
C ALA A 226 -26.79 -6.77 12.74
N LEU A 227 -26.49 -7.46 11.64
CA LEU A 227 -25.33 -8.35 11.52
C LEU A 227 -24.08 -7.62 11.00
N LEU A 228 -24.23 -6.44 10.39
CA LEU A 228 -23.10 -5.66 9.88
C LEU A 228 -22.30 -5.01 11.03
N SER A 229 -20.97 -5.09 10.95
CA SER A 229 -20.08 -4.33 11.84
C SER A 229 -19.82 -2.92 11.29
N ARG A 230 -20.19 -1.89 12.05
CA ARG A 230 -19.94 -0.48 11.68
C ARG A 230 -18.89 0.18 12.56
N GLU A 231 -17.98 0.92 11.93
CA GLU A 231 -16.99 1.73 12.64
C GLU A 231 -17.66 2.80 13.50
N GLY A 232 -17.25 2.91 14.77
CA GLY A 232 -17.75 3.91 15.70
C GLY A 232 -19.08 3.57 16.41
N GLU A 233 -19.76 2.47 16.07
CA GLU A 233 -21.01 2.07 16.73
C GLU A 233 -20.79 1.13 17.94
N SER A 234 -21.33 1.52 19.09
CA SER A 234 -21.30 0.67 20.28
C SER A 234 -22.10 -0.62 20.07
N ARG A 235 -21.75 -1.70 20.78
CA ARG A 235 -22.51 -2.97 20.76
C ARG A 235 -24.00 -2.79 21.15
N ALA A 236 -24.32 -1.74 21.92
CA ALA A 236 -25.69 -1.39 22.31
C ALA A 236 -26.45 -0.62 21.21
N ALA A 237 -25.77 0.15 20.36
CA ALA A 237 -26.38 0.81 19.20
C ALA A 237 -26.76 -0.22 18.12
N ARG A 238 -25.94 -1.27 17.95
CA ARG A 238 -26.20 -2.41 17.05
C ARG A 238 -27.43 -3.24 17.41
N SER A 239 -27.84 -3.26 18.68
CA SER A 239 -28.99 -4.03 19.14
C SER A 239 -30.33 -3.35 18.89
N ASP A 240 -30.37 -2.07 18.48
CA ASP A 240 -31.59 -1.40 18.05
C ASP A 240 -31.78 -1.54 16.53
N PRO A 241 -32.77 -2.34 16.05
CA PRO A 241 -32.98 -2.57 14.63
C PRO A 241 -33.28 -1.30 13.83
N ALA A 242 -33.91 -0.29 14.45
CA ALA A 242 -34.27 0.94 13.76
C ALA A 242 -33.03 1.79 13.45
N THR A 243 -32.11 1.94 14.42
CA THR A 243 -30.85 2.65 14.23
C THR A 243 -29.95 1.94 13.22
N ALA A 244 -29.82 0.61 13.31
CA ALA A 244 -29.03 -0.18 12.37
C ALA A 244 -29.54 -0.04 10.93
N LEU A 245 -30.86 -0.11 10.73
CA LEU A 245 -31.49 0.07 9.41
C LEU A 245 -31.30 1.49 8.87
N ALA A 246 -31.42 2.51 9.72
CA ALA A 246 -31.19 3.90 9.32
C ALA A 246 -29.76 4.13 8.82
N GLY A 247 -28.76 3.58 9.52
CA GLY A 247 -27.37 3.64 9.06
C GLY A 247 -27.16 2.93 7.71
N LEU A 248 -27.84 1.79 7.47
CA LEU A 248 -27.74 1.08 6.18
C LEU A 248 -28.33 1.89 5.04
N PHE A 249 -29.41 2.61 5.31
CA PHE A 249 -29.99 3.48 4.30
C PHE A 249 -29.09 4.67 3.98
N SER A 250 -28.39 5.21 4.99
CA SER A 250 -27.38 6.24 4.75
C SER A 250 -26.24 5.74 3.87
N GLU A 251 -25.77 4.52 4.08
CA GLU A 251 -24.73 3.88 3.23
C GLU A 251 -25.23 3.62 1.81
N LEU A 252 -26.45 3.06 1.67
CA LEU A 252 -27.07 2.83 0.36
C LEU A 252 -27.25 4.15 -0.42
N GLU A 253 -27.60 5.24 0.26
CA GLU A 253 -27.64 6.58 -0.33
C GLU A 253 -26.27 7.06 -0.77
N GLY A 254 -25.24 6.87 0.06
CA GLY A 254 -23.86 7.19 -0.27
C GLY A 254 -23.38 6.45 -1.53
N TRP A 255 -23.56 5.12 -1.57
CA TRP A 255 -23.19 4.31 -2.74
C TRP A 255 -24.00 4.67 -3.99
N ARG A 256 -25.29 5.01 -3.83
CA ARG A 256 -26.10 5.54 -4.95
C ARG A 256 -25.47 6.82 -5.50
N ALA A 257 -25.21 7.79 -4.63
CA ALA A 257 -24.66 9.08 -4.99
C ALA A 257 -23.30 8.93 -5.68
N GLU A 258 -22.44 8.05 -5.16
CA GLU A 258 -21.13 7.75 -5.74
C GLU A 258 -21.22 7.14 -7.14
N VAL A 259 -22.12 6.17 -7.37
CA VAL A 259 -22.35 5.63 -8.72
C VAL A 259 -22.87 6.70 -9.67
N GLU A 260 -23.83 7.52 -9.22
CA GLU A 260 -24.39 8.59 -10.05
C GLU A 260 -23.33 9.65 -10.40
N ASP A 261 -22.45 9.99 -9.45
CA ASP A 261 -21.31 10.89 -9.64
C ASP A 261 -20.29 10.30 -10.63
N GLU A 262 -19.92 9.02 -10.50
CA GLU A 262 -19.04 8.38 -11.47
C GLU A 262 -19.63 8.36 -12.88
N VAL A 263 -20.94 8.14 -13.01
CA VAL A 263 -21.65 8.20 -14.29
C VAL A 263 -21.61 9.63 -14.83
N ALA A 264 -21.91 10.62 -14.00
CA ALA A 264 -21.90 12.03 -14.38
C ALA A 264 -20.51 12.45 -14.89
N SER A 265 -19.46 12.08 -14.16
CA SER A 265 -18.07 12.39 -14.46
C SER A 265 -17.58 11.73 -15.74
N GLU A 266 -17.97 10.49 -16.00
CA GLU A 266 -17.65 9.79 -17.24
C GLU A 266 -18.39 10.40 -18.45
N LEU A 267 -19.68 10.73 -18.30
CA LEU A 267 -20.47 11.36 -19.36
C LEU A 267 -19.96 12.77 -19.69
N PHE A 268 -19.67 13.56 -18.66
CA PHE A 268 -19.04 14.86 -18.82
C PHE A 268 -17.68 14.71 -19.52
N ALA A 269 -16.82 13.79 -19.06
CA ALA A 269 -15.49 13.62 -19.66
C ALA A 269 -15.51 13.20 -21.13
N ARG A 270 -16.56 12.50 -21.57
CA ARG A 270 -16.78 12.14 -22.97
C ARG A 270 -17.29 13.31 -23.80
N ALA A 271 -18.21 14.11 -23.26
CA ALA A 271 -18.69 15.31 -23.93
C ALA A 271 -17.60 16.39 -24.01
N ALA A 272 -16.96 16.66 -22.87
CA ALA A 272 -15.99 17.74 -22.69
C ALA A 272 -14.58 17.40 -23.19
N GLY A 273 -14.23 16.11 -23.24
CA GLY A 273 -12.85 15.71 -23.44
C GLY A 273 -11.98 15.88 -22.19
N PHE A 274 -12.52 16.14 -21.00
CA PHE A 274 -11.75 16.19 -19.76
C PHE A 274 -12.64 16.02 -18.52
N ARG A 275 -12.05 15.65 -17.37
CA ARG A 275 -12.80 15.47 -16.11
C ARG A 275 -13.30 16.82 -15.55
N VAL A 276 -14.53 16.89 -15.06
CA VAL A 276 -15.15 18.15 -14.60
C VAL A 276 -14.37 18.87 -13.50
N GLY A 277 -13.79 18.12 -12.53
CA GLY A 277 -13.03 18.70 -11.41
C GLY A 277 -11.75 19.47 -11.81
N ARG A 278 -11.36 19.38 -13.09
CA ARG A 278 -10.28 20.18 -13.67
C ARG A 278 -10.63 21.64 -13.86
N LEU A 279 -11.90 22.01 -13.76
CA LEU A 279 -12.36 23.40 -13.73
C LEU A 279 -12.83 23.75 -12.32
N ASP A 280 -12.68 25.01 -11.93
CA ASP A 280 -13.25 25.50 -10.68
C ASP A 280 -14.78 25.34 -10.68
N ALA A 281 -15.33 24.97 -9.54
CA ALA A 281 -16.75 24.70 -9.44
C ALA A 281 -17.60 25.91 -9.83
N ARG A 282 -17.16 27.12 -9.47
CA ARG A 282 -17.87 28.36 -9.84
C ARG A 282 -17.83 28.61 -11.34
N THR A 283 -16.70 28.32 -11.98
CA THR A 283 -16.52 28.46 -13.42
C THR A 283 -17.46 27.52 -14.19
N VAL A 284 -17.60 26.27 -13.73
CA VAL A 284 -18.54 25.32 -14.34
C VAL A 284 -19.99 25.73 -14.10
N GLU A 285 -20.34 26.08 -12.86
CA GLU A 285 -21.70 26.48 -12.46
C GLU A 285 -22.17 27.78 -13.12
N ALA A 286 -21.28 28.73 -13.40
CA ALA A 286 -21.61 29.98 -14.05
C ALA A 286 -21.57 29.89 -15.59
N GLY A 287 -20.64 29.10 -16.14
CA GLY A 287 -20.36 29.07 -17.57
C GLY A 287 -21.24 28.11 -18.37
N PHE A 288 -21.52 26.90 -17.87
CA PHE A 288 -22.09 25.82 -18.68
C PHE A 288 -23.53 25.45 -18.33
N ASP A 289 -24.38 25.28 -19.34
CA ASP A 289 -25.70 24.68 -19.16
C ASP A 289 -25.61 23.14 -19.06
N LEU A 290 -25.60 22.62 -17.83
CA LEU A 290 -25.57 21.18 -17.53
C LEU A 290 -26.96 20.53 -17.42
N THR A 291 -28.02 21.20 -17.89
CA THR A 291 -29.39 20.66 -17.82
C THR A 291 -29.50 19.31 -18.54
N TRP A 292 -28.74 19.10 -19.62
CA TRP A 292 -28.71 17.80 -20.33
C TRP A 292 -28.24 16.64 -19.44
N LEU A 293 -27.23 16.89 -18.58
CA LEU A 293 -26.67 15.89 -17.66
C LEU A 293 -27.61 15.66 -16.48
N ALA A 294 -28.14 16.75 -15.91
CA ALA A 294 -29.13 16.71 -14.84
C ALA A 294 -30.36 15.88 -15.25
N ARG A 295 -30.83 16.02 -16.50
CA ARG A 295 -31.93 15.23 -17.06
C ARG A 295 -31.60 13.74 -17.14
N VAL A 296 -30.39 13.36 -17.59
CA VAL A 296 -29.97 11.94 -17.70
C VAL A 296 -29.95 11.23 -16.34
N LEU A 297 -29.61 11.97 -15.27
CA LEU A 297 -29.49 11.45 -13.91
C LEU A 297 -30.70 11.75 -13.02
N CYS A 298 -31.70 12.46 -13.53
CA CYS A 298 -32.85 12.96 -12.75
C CYS A 298 -32.42 13.81 -11.54
N TRP A 299 -31.40 14.65 -11.72
CA TRP A 299 -30.88 15.57 -10.71
C TRP A 299 -31.55 16.94 -10.80
N ASP A 300 -31.61 17.63 -9.66
CA ASP A 300 -31.91 19.06 -9.59
C ASP A 300 -30.61 19.89 -9.62
N ASP A 301 -30.75 21.22 -9.73
CA ASP A 301 -29.60 22.13 -9.80
C ASP A 301 -28.72 22.09 -8.54
N ALA A 302 -29.30 21.80 -7.37
CA ALA A 302 -28.57 21.70 -6.12
C ALA A 302 -27.64 20.46 -6.12
N ARG A 303 -28.13 19.32 -6.62
CA ARG A 303 -27.34 18.10 -6.75
C ARG A 303 -26.22 18.23 -7.79
N VAL A 304 -26.49 18.91 -8.91
CA VAL A 304 -25.45 19.21 -9.92
C VAL A 304 -24.32 20.06 -9.30
N ALA A 305 -24.67 21.11 -8.54
CA ALA A 305 -23.69 21.96 -7.87
C ALA A 305 -22.88 21.20 -6.80
N GLU A 306 -23.52 20.30 -6.06
CA GLU A 306 -22.84 19.42 -5.10
C GLU A 306 -21.83 18.49 -5.79
N TRP A 307 -22.23 17.83 -6.88
CA TRP A 307 -21.36 16.95 -7.67
C TRP A 307 -20.13 17.71 -8.20
N ILE A 308 -20.31 18.89 -8.80
CA ILE A 308 -19.19 19.70 -9.32
C ILE A 308 -18.19 20.04 -8.20
N ARG A 309 -18.69 20.45 -7.03
CA ARG A 309 -17.83 20.75 -5.87
C ARG A 309 -17.10 19.50 -5.37
N SER A 310 -17.78 18.36 -5.31
CA SER A 310 -17.19 17.08 -4.92
C SER A 310 -16.08 16.65 -5.88
N GLU A 311 -16.31 16.77 -7.18
CA GLU A 311 -15.33 16.45 -8.22
C GLU A 311 -14.12 17.39 -8.17
N ARG A 312 -14.34 18.68 -7.88
CA ARG A 312 -13.24 19.63 -7.69
C ARG A 312 -12.40 19.29 -6.46
N ALA A 313 -13.03 18.93 -5.35
CA ALA A 313 -12.33 18.48 -4.14
C ALA A 313 -11.53 17.20 -4.42
N THR A 314 -12.16 16.21 -5.07
CA THR A 314 -11.54 14.94 -5.47
C THR A 314 -10.36 15.16 -6.42
N TRP A 315 -10.46 16.10 -7.35
CA TRP A 315 -9.37 16.46 -8.25
C TRP A 315 -8.18 17.06 -7.50
N LEU A 316 -8.41 18.00 -6.57
CA LEU A 316 -7.37 18.61 -5.76
C LEU A 316 -6.70 17.59 -4.84
N GLU A 317 -7.48 16.71 -4.22
CA GLU A 317 -6.95 15.60 -3.42
C GLU A 317 -6.12 14.65 -4.29
N SER A 318 -6.61 14.31 -5.49
CA SER A 318 -5.86 13.46 -6.44
C SER A 318 -4.54 14.10 -6.88
N ILE A 319 -4.49 15.42 -7.04
CA ILE A 319 -3.26 16.15 -7.33
C ILE A 319 -2.26 16.01 -6.18
N ALA A 320 -2.70 16.27 -4.95
CA ALA A 320 -1.84 16.18 -3.77
C ALA A 320 -1.36 14.74 -3.54
N ARG A 321 -2.28 13.78 -3.65
CA ARG A 321 -2.03 12.35 -3.37
C ARG A 321 -1.22 11.65 -4.45
N TRP A 322 -1.45 11.95 -5.72
CA TRP A 322 -0.86 11.19 -6.83
C TRP A 322 0.03 12.02 -7.76
N GLY A 323 -0.14 13.34 -7.82
CA GLY A 323 0.64 14.21 -8.69
C GLY A 323 2.12 14.22 -8.29
N VAL A 324 2.42 14.54 -7.03
CA VAL A 324 3.80 14.58 -6.52
C VAL A 324 4.47 13.20 -6.60
N PRO A 325 3.87 12.10 -6.09
CA PRO A 325 4.51 10.80 -6.16
C PRO A 325 4.68 10.28 -7.59
N THR A 326 3.78 10.64 -8.51
CA THR A 326 3.94 10.32 -9.94
C THR A 326 5.17 10.98 -10.53
N VAL A 327 5.32 12.30 -10.34
CA VAL A 327 6.47 13.04 -10.88
C VAL A 327 7.77 12.48 -10.30
N LEU A 328 7.81 12.21 -8.99
CA LEU A 328 8.97 11.61 -8.34
C LEU A 328 9.25 10.19 -8.83
N ALA A 329 8.23 9.38 -9.09
CA ALA A 329 8.41 8.03 -9.62
C ALA A 329 8.99 8.02 -11.04
N GLU A 330 8.53 8.91 -11.92
CA GLU A 330 9.11 9.08 -13.27
C GLU A 330 10.57 9.52 -13.20
N VAL A 331 10.91 10.44 -12.28
CA VAL A 331 12.30 10.85 -12.01
C VAL A 331 13.16 9.65 -11.59
N GLN A 332 12.66 8.79 -10.69
CA GLN A 332 13.41 7.63 -10.19
C GLN A 332 13.60 6.54 -11.24
N LEU A 333 12.66 6.38 -12.18
CA LEU A 333 12.74 5.39 -13.26
C LEU A 333 13.71 5.76 -14.39
N ALA A 334 14.25 6.99 -14.39
CA ALA A 334 15.22 7.49 -15.36
C ALA A 334 16.63 7.73 -14.77
N PRO A 335 17.28 6.72 -14.14
CA PRO A 335 18.51 6.90 -13.35
C PRO A 335 19.75 7.31 -14.17
N GLU A 336 19.77 7.08 -15.49
CA GLU A 336 20.89 7.52 -16.34
C GLU A 336 20.80 9.00 -16.76
N ASP A 337 19.73 9.70 -16.38
CA ASP A 337 19.38 11.04 -16.85
C ASP A 337 19.00 11.99 -15.69
N GLU A 338 19.67 11.86 -14.53
CA GLU A 338 19.49 12.72 -13.34
C GLU A 338 19.53 14.23 -13.69
N ARG A 339 20.35 14.63 -14.66
CA ARG A 339 20.39 16.00 -15.21
C ARG A 339 19.11 16.42 -15.95
N ARG A 340 18.41 15.51 -16.61
CA ARG A 340 17.15 15.78 -17.32
C ARG A 340 15.95 15.83 -16.38
N ALA A 341 15.94 15.01 -15.34
CA ALA A 341 14.98 15.15 -14.25
C ALA A 341 15.11 16.50 -13.54
N LEU A 342 16.35 16.93 -13.26
CA LEU A 342 16.66 18.27 -12.75
C LEU A 342 16.26 19.38 -13.74
N ALA A 343 16.38 19.14 -15.05
CA ALA A 343 15.90 20.06 -16.08
C ALA A 343 14.37 20.19 -16.09
N LEU A 344 13.61 19.09 -16.04
CA LEU A 344 12.14 19.11 -15.99
C LEU A 344 11.62 19.87 -14.76
N VAL A 345 12.19 19.57 -13.59
CA VAL A 345 11.85 20.20 -12.33
C VAL A 345 12.25 21.69 -12.34
N GLY A 346 13.43 22.00 -12.87
CA GLY A 346 13.92 23.36 -13.07
C GLY A 346 13.14 24.16 -14.12
N GLU A 347 12.59 23.52 -15.15
CA GLU A 347 11.75 24.14 -16.17
C GLU A 347 10.41 24.54 -15.59
N LEU A 348 9.75 23.64 -14.85
CA LEU A 348 8.52 23.95 -14.13
C LEU A 348 8.75 25.08 -13.12
N ALA A 349 9.91 25.11 -12.45
CA ALA A 349 10.31 26.22 -11.58
C ALA A 349 10.47 27.53 -12.36
N ALA A 350 11.17 27.49 -13.49
CA ALA A 350 11.49 28.64 -14.32
C ALA A 350 10.24 29.33 -14.87
N GLN A 351 9.14 28.59 -15.06
CA GLN A 351 7.84 29.17 -15.43
C GLN A 351 7.30 30.18 -14.43
N PHE A 352 7.67 30.01 -13.17
CA PHE A 352 7.26 30.90 -12.08
C PHE A 352 8.39 31.79 -11.62
N ALA A 353 9.62 31.65 -12.14
CA ALA A 353 10.75 32.49 -11.78
C ALA A 353 10.71 33.84 -12.52
N PRO A 354 11.21 34.94 -11.92
CA PRO A 354 11.38 36.21 -12.61
C PRO A 354 12.23 36.05 -13.88
N ALA A 355 11.85 36.72 -14.98
CA ALA A 355 12.51 36.59 -16.28
C ALA A 355 14.02 36.94 -16.26
N GLU A 356 14.44 37.70 -15.26
CA GLU A 356 15.80 38.20 -15.04
C GLU A 356 16.76 37.13 -14.51
N ASP A 357 16.25 36.10 -13.82
CA ASP A 357 17.04 35.07 -13.13
C ASP A 357 17.40 33.86 -14.03
N VAL A 358 16.70 33.69 -15.15
CA VAL A 358 16.88 32.57 -16.08
C VAL A 358 17.45 33.11 -17.41
N GLY A 359 18.73 32.86 -17.69
CA GLY A 359 19.40 33.34 -18.91
C GLY A 359 18.80 32.78 -20.22
N ALA A 360 18.63 33.62 -21.24
CA ALA A 360 17.98 33.27 -22.50
C ALA A 360 18.67 32.17 -23.33
N GLU A 361 19.99 32.02 -23.23
CA GLU A 361 20.75 30.99 -23.96
C GLU A 361 20.59 29.59 -23.37
N ARG A 362 20.48 29.47 -22.04
CA ARG A 362 20.28 28.16 -21.38
C ARG A 362 18.92 27.55 -21.71
N ARG A 363 17.91 28.39 -21.90
CA ARG A 363 16.55 27.99 -22.33
C ARG A 363 16.52 27.34 -23.72
N ARG A 364 17.42 27.70 -24.65
CA ARG A 364 17.47 27.10 -26.00
C ARG A 364 18.18 25.75 -26.05
N ALA A 365 19.17 25.52 -25.18
CA ALA A 365 19.92 24.27 -25.14
C ALA A 365 19.08 23.07 -24.65
N TRP A 366 17.91 23.33 -24.05
CA TRP A 366 17.03 22.31 -23.44
C TRP A 366 16.07 21.64 -24.43
N ALA A 367 15.81 22.25 -25.59
CA ALA A 367 14.88 21.73 -26.58
C ALA A 367 15.44 20.61 -27.47
N GLU A 368 16.74 20.31 -27.41
CA GLU A 368 17.42 19.50 -28.43
C GLU A 368 17.78 18.07 -27.98
N ASP A 369 17.45 17.62 -26.77
CA ASP A 369 17.92 16.32 -26.24
C ASP A 369 16.79 15.40 -25.73
N ARG A 370 16.86 14.10 -26.09
CA ARG A 370 15.74 13.11 -26.21
C ARG A 370 14.54 13.21 -25.24
N PRO A 371 13.30 12.92 -25.71
CA PRO A 371 12.07 13.26 -24.99
C PRO A 371 11.65 12.27 -23.89
N LEU A 372 11.24 12.82 -22.75
CA LEU A 372 10.37 12.17 -21.78
C LEU A 372 8.91 12.16 -22.30
N ASP A 373 8.12 11.16 -21.92
CA ASP A 373 6.69 11.10 -22.25
C ASP A 373 5.90 12.06 -21.34
N PHE A 374 5.50 13.21 -21.90
CA PHE A 374 4.78 14.27 -21.17
C PHE A 374 3.29 13.98 -20.94
N THR A 375 2.78 12.78 -21.24
CA THR A 375 1.36 12.39 -21.04
C THR A 375 0.82 12.66 -19.63
N ALA A 376 1.67 12.76 -18.61
CA ALA A 376 1.27 13.10 -17.24
C ALA A 376 0.81 14.57 -17.09
N PHE A 377 1.40 15.52 -17.83
CA PHE A 377 1.06 16.95 -17.77
C PHE A 377 -0.09 17.31 -18.74
N GLU A 378 -0.31 16.52 -19.79
CA GLU A 378 -1.48 16.65 -20.70
C GLU A 378 -2.81 16.59 -19.95
N GLN A 379 -2.82 15.86 -18.83
CA GLN A 379 -3.99 15.74 -17.97
C GLN A 379 -4.36 17.03 -17.26
N TRP A 380 -3.54 18.10 -17.31
CA TRP A 380 -3.79 19.37 -16.61
C TRP A 380 -4.30 20.50 -17.51
N LEU A 381 -4.20 20.40 -18.84
CA LEU A 381 -4.53 21.50 -19.76
C LEU A 381 -5.94 21.42 -20.41
N VAL A 382 -6.80 22.40 -20.10
CA VAL A 382 -8.26 22.42 -20.42
C VAL A 382 -8.63 23.40 -21.55
N LEU A 383 -7.82 24.44 -21.80
CA LEU A 383 -8.26 25.67 -22.48
C LEU A 383 -8.78 25.50 -23.92
N GLY A 384 -8.03 24.90 -24.84
CA GLY A 384 -8.45 24.70 -26.24
C GLY A 384 -9.58 23.70 -26.49
N GLU A 385 -10.17 23.07 -25.46
CA GLU A 385 -11.43 22.35 -25.63
C GLU A 385 -12.64 23.29 -25.46
N LEU A 386 -12.51 24.38 -24.68
CA LEU A 386 -13.61 25.25 -24.23
C LEU A 386 -14.38 25.87 -25.41
N ASP A 387 -13.68 26.37 -26.43
CA ASP A 387 -14.27 26.95 -27.66
C ASP A 387 -15.15 25.97 -28.45
N HIS A 388 -14.90 24.67 -28.32
CA HIS A 388 -15.62 23.63 -29.03
C HIS A 388 -16.70 22.95 -28.18
N LEU A 389 -16.80 23.31 -26.90
CA LEU A 389 -17.82 22.78 -26.00
C LEU A 389 -19.17 23.47 -26.17
N THR A 390 -19.18 24.74 -26.58
CA THR A 390 -20.40 25.56 -26.62
C THR A 390 -20.87 25.87 -28.05
N VAL A 391 -22.11 26.31 -28.19
CA VAL A 391 -22.66 26.79 -29.46
C VAL A 391 -22.06 28.15 -29.83
N ALA A 392 -21.89 29.02 -28.82
CA ALA A 392 -21.26 30.32 -28.99
C ALA A 392 -19.81 30.20 -29.46
N ALA A 393 -19.43 31.08 -30.39
CA ALA A 393 -18.07 31.21 -30.91
C ALA A 393 -17.71 32.70 -31.03
N CYS A 394 -16.51 33.12 -30.60
CA CYS A 394 -16.10 34.52 -30.79
C CYS A 394 -15.79 34.84 -32.27
N PRO A 395 -16.38 35.90 -32.87
CA PRO A 395 -16.11 36.31 -34.24
C PRO A 395 -14.68 36.87 -34.38
N GLY A 396 -13.81 36.09 -35.02
CA GLY A 396 -12.37 36.37 -35.15
C GLY A 396 -11.47 35.21 -34.71
N GLY A 397 -12.05 34.22 -34.03
CA GLY A 397 -11.28 33.33 -33.15
C GLY A 397 -10.72 34.12 -31.97
N LEU A 398 -10.49 33.47 -30.84
CA LEU A 398 -9.44 33.93 -29.94
C LEU A 398 -8.20 34.14 -30.83
N GLY A 399 -7.64 35.35 -30.92
CA GLY A 399 -6.83 35.85 -32.05
C GLY A 399 -5.54 35.08 -32.36
N ASP A 400 -4.44 35.77 -32.68
CA ASP A 400 -3.10 35.14 -32.87
C ASP A 400 -2.65 34.24 -31.68
N GLU A 401 -3.40 34.27 -30.57
CA GLU A 401 -3.26 33.41 -29.39
C GLU A 401 -3.61 31.93 -29.62
N ARG A 402 -4.01 31.52 -30.84
CA ARG A 402 -3.96 30.08 -31.19
C ARG A 402 -2.53 29.51 -31.14
N GLU A 403 -1.48 30.33 -31.25
CA GLU A 403 -0.10 29.91 -30.94
C GLU A 403 0.10 29.56 -29.45
N HIS A 404 -0.84 29.90 -28.57
CA HIS A 404 -0.91 29.52 -27.16
C HIS A 404 -1.87 28.37 -26.88
N THR A 405 -2.48 27.78 -27.91
CA THR A 405 -3.25 26.54 -27.77
C THR A 405 -2.28 25.48 -27.26
N PHE A 406 -2.51 24.98 -26.05
CA PHE A 406 -1.65 23.98 -25.43
C PHE A 406 -1.50 22.79 -26.40
N PRO A 407 -0.29 22.47 -26.89
CA PRO A 407 -0.05 21.43 -27.91
C PRO A 407 -0.33 20.00 -27.41
N PHE A 408 -0.90 19.87 -26.22
CA PHE A 408 -1.34 18.64 -25.61
C PHE A 408 -2.80 18.28 -25.94
N GLN A 409 -3.57 19.22 -26.52
CA GLN A 409 -5.00 19.00 -26.83
C GLN A 409 -5.25 18.32 -28.18
N GLU A 410 -4.34 18.46 -29.15
CA GLU A 410 -4.47 17.83 -30.46
C GLU A 410 -4.20 16.30 -30.48
N LEU A 411 -3.81 15.71 -29.34
CA LEU A 411 -3.35 14.31 -29.25
C LEU A 411 -4.44 13.29 -28.96
N ARG A 412 -5.71 13.71 -28.88
CA ARG A 412 -6.85 12.78 -28.73
C ARG A 412 -7.32 12.16 -30.05
N GLY A 413 -6.83 12.66 -31.19
CA GLY A 413 -6.96 12.01 -32.49
C GLY A 413 -5.81 11.04 -32.74
N ASP A 414 -6.08 9.92 -33.40
CA ASP A 414 -5.13 8.85 -33.72
C ASP A 414 -3.70 9.33 -33.96
N ALA A 415 -2.77 8.72 -33.23
CA ALA A 415 -1.34 8.98 -33.23
C ALA A 415 -0.74 9.14 -34.64
N GLY A 416 -0.54 10.40 -35.05
CA GLY A 416 0.48 10.76 -36.03
C GLY A 416 1.82 10.91 -35.32
N ALA A 417 2.71 9.94 -35.51
CA ALA A 417 4.11 10.03 -35.07
C ALA A 417 4.76 11.30 -35.62
N GLY A 418 5.25 12.20 -34.75
CA GLY A 418 6.13 13.29 -35.22
C GLY A 418 6.25 14.55 -34.37
N VAL A 419 5.43 14.80 -33.35
CA VAL A 419 5.54 16.04 -32.55
C VAL A 419 6.42 15.84 -31.32
N ASP A 420 7.54 16.54 -31.30
CA ASP A 420 8.54 16.55 -30.23
C ASP A 420 7.95 17.09 -28.91
N PRO A 421 7.95 16.31 -27.82
CA PRO A 421 7.44 16.74 -26.51
C PRO A 421 8.07 18.03 -25.96
N TRP A 422 9.26 18.42 -26.39
CA TRP A 422 9.90 19.68 -25.96
C TRP A 422 9.31 20.94 -26.60
N GLN A 423 8.72 20.82 -27.80
CA GLN A 423 7.89 21.89 -28.35
C GLN A 423 6.64 22.14 -27.51
N ARG A 424 6.22 21.14 -26.71
CA ARG A 424 5.04 21.25 -25.83
C ARG A 424 5.31 21.97 -24.52
N ALA A 425 6.51 21.84 -23.96
CA ALA A 425 6.96 22.58 -22.78
C ALA A 425 7.19 24.07 -23.06
N ALA A 426 7.71 24.41 -24.26
CA ALA A 426 7.93 25.80 -24.68
C ALA A 426 6.61 26.58 -24.91
N ALA A 427 5.55 25.90 -25.37
CA ALA A 427 4.23 26.53 -25.52
C ALA A 427 3.56 26.84 -24.16
N LEU A 428 3.75 25.95 -23.17
CA LEU A 428 3.38 26.19 -21.77
C LEU A 428 4.12 27.42 -21.21
N GLU A 429 5.36 27.65 -21.62
CA GLU A 429 6.16 28.81 -21.22
C GLU A 429 5.64 30.15 -21.72
N LEU A 430 5.12 30.21 -22.96
CA LEU A 430 4.52 31.44 -23.48
C LEU A 430 3.15 31.73 -22.85
N ALA A 431 2.30 30.71 -22.66
CA ALA A 431 0.98 30.87 -22.05
C ALA A 431 1.06 31.38 -20.59
N LEU A 432 2.14 31.01 -19.86
CA LEU A 432 2.37 31.44 -18.49
C LEU A 432 2.96 32.87 -18.37
N ARG A 433 3.12 33.63 -19.47
CA ARG A 433 3.73 34.98 -19.46
C ARG A 433 2.76 36.17 -19.57
N GLY A 434 1.48 35.96 -19.90
CA GLY A 434 0.49 37.06 -20.03
C GLY A 434 -0.19 37.48 -18.71
N GLU A 435 0.35 38.49 -18.01
CA GLU A 435 -0.20 39.41 -16.96
C GLU A 435 -1.04 38.85 -15.75
N ASN A 436 -0.95 39.30 -14.48
CA ASN A 436 -0.63 40.57 -13.81
C ASN A 436 -0.10 40.29 -12.36
N ALA A 437 0.79 41.13 -11.81
CA ALA A 437 1.82 40.76 -10.83
C ALA A 437 1.46 40.73 -9.31
N ALA A 438 0.18 40.76 -8.91
CA ALA A 438 -0.17 41.03 -7.50
C ALA A 438 -0.05 39.81 -6.53
N ASP A 439 -0.30 38.58 -7.00
CA ASP A 439 -0.21 37.36 -6.16
C ASP A 439 1.12 36.58 -6.34
N SER A 440 2.09 37.20 -7.01
CA SER A 440 3.20 36.53 -7.71
C SER A 440 4.52 36.48 -6.93
N ALA A 441 4.78 37.46 -6.04
CA ALA A 441 6.12 37.66 -5.49
C ALA A 441 6.60 36.53 -4.57
N ALA A 442 5.71 35.92 -3.78
CA ALA A 442 6.07 34.82 -2.88
C ALA A 442 6.34 33.51 -3.64
N VAL A 443 5.59 33.28 -4.72
CA VAL A 443 5.76 32.12 -5.60
C VAL A 443 7.02 32.27 -6.45
N GLN A 444 7.24 33.46 -7.02
CA GLN A 444 8.46 33.81 -7.76
C GLN A 444 9.72 33.67 -6.91
N LYS A 445 9.69 34.17 -5.67
CA LYS A 445 10.80 34.06 -4.73
C LYS A 445 11.09 32.59 -4.39
N ARG A 446 10.06 31.79 -4.10
CA ARG A 446 10.22 30.35 -3.83
C ARG A 446 10.73 29.58 -5.04
N ALA A 447 10.27 29.90 -6.25
CA ALA A 447 10.74 29.29 -7.48
C ALA A 447 12.21 29.63 -7.78
N ALA A 448 12.64 30.86 -7.51
CA ALA A 448 14.05 31.26 -7.63
C ALA A 448 14.95 30.59 -6.56
N GLU A 449 14.49 30.51 -5.30
CA GLU A 449 15.14 29.75 -4.22
C GLU A 449 15.23 28.25 -4.55
N TRP A 450 14.21 27.72 -5.22
CA TRP A 450 14.14 26.33 -5.65
C TRP A 450 15.15 26.01 -6.73
N TYR A 451 15.21 26.85 -7.76
CA TYR A 451 16.18 26.76 -8.84
C TYR A 451 17.62 26.75 -8.33
N GLN A 452 17.97 27.64 -7.38
CA GLN A 452 19.31 27.67 -6.79
C GLN A 452 19.63 26.41 -5.98
N ARG A 453 18.66 25.86 -5.22
CA ARG A 453 18.89 24.67 -4.38
C ARG A 453 18.95 23.35 -5.13
N CYS A 454 18.17 23.17 -6.19
CA CYS A 454 18.27 21.99 -7.06
C CYS A 454 19.67 21.84 -7.71
N VAL A 455 20.42 22.94 -7.80
CA VAL A 455 21.80 22.95 -8.29
C VAL A 455 22.80 22.53 -7.20
N ASP A 456 22.46 22.70 -5.92
CA ASP A 456 23.41 22.63 -4.80
C ASP A 456 23.27 21.40 -3.88
N ASP A 457 22.07 20.86 -3.61
CA ASP A 457 21.89 19.66 -2.75
C ASP A 457 20.48 19.02 -2.87
N TRP A 458 20.38 17.69 -2.84
CA TRP A 458 19.14 16.92 -3.09
C TRP A 458 18.61 16.25 -1.81
N ASP A 459 17.60 16.86 -1.17
CA ASP A 459 16.82 16.26 -0.06
C ASP A 459 15.38 15.95 -0.50
N SER A 460 15.01 14.66 -0.47
CA SER A 460 13.70 14.14 -0.87
C SER A 460 12.49 14.75 -0.14
N SER A 461 12.64 15.16 1.12
CA SER A 461 11.55 15.68 1.94
C SER A 461 11.17 17.12 1.57
N TRP A 462 12.16 17.92 1.19
CA TRP A 462 11.96 19.29 0.74
C TRP A 462 11.34 19.33 -0.67
N ILE A 463 11.71 18.40 -1.56
CA ILE A 463 11.21 18.37 -2.94
C ILE A 463 9.71 18.07 -2.96
N ALA A 464 9.23 17.11 -2.17
CA ALA A 464 7.82 16.74 -2.16
C ALA A 464 6.89 17.92 -1.82
N ALA A 465 7.20 18.67 -0.76
CA ALA A 465 6.41 19.82 -0.31
C ALA A 465 6.42 20.99 -1.32
N ASN A 466 7.52 21.19 -2.06
CA ASN A 466 7.63 22.27 -3.05
C ASN A 466 7.01 21.90 -4.41
N VAL A 467 7.10 20.64 -4.84
CA VAL A 467 6.41 20.13 -6.04
C VAL A 467 4.90 20.21 -5.85
N GLU A 468 4.38 19.90 -4.67
CA GLU A 468 2.95 20.05 -4.36
C GLU A 468 2.48 21.49 -4.52
N ALA A 469 3.18 22.43 -3.87
CA ALA A 469 2.86 23.86 -3.93
C ALA A 469 2.87 24.40 -5.37
N LEU A 470 3.77 23.90 -6.20
CA LEU A 470 3.86 24.26 -7.61
C LEU A 470 2.67 23.73 -8.41
N ILE A 471 2.32 22.45 -8.26
CA ILE A 471 1.20 21.86 -9.01
C ILE A 471 -0.11 22.59 -8.62
N VAL A 472 -0.28 22.92 -7.34
CA VAL A 472 -1.42 23.72 -6.87
C VAL A 472 -1.40 25.13 -7.48
N ALA A 473 -0.23 25.77 -7.59
CA ALA A 473 -0.10 27.08 -8.23
C ALA A 473 -0.40 27.05 -9.74
N CYS A 474 0.07 26.00 -10.44
CA CYS A 474 -0.24 25.73 -11.84
C CYS A 474 -1.75 25.60 -12.04
N ASP A 475 -2.40 24.73 -11.24
CA ASP A 475 -3.85 24.52 -11.31
C ASP A 475 -4.61 25.84 -11.05
N ALA A 476 -4.27 26.58 -9.99
CA ALA A 476 -4.90 27.86 -9.67
C ALA A 476 -4.78 28.90 -10.79
N ARG A 477 -3.66 28.90 -11.53
CA ARG A 477 -3.50 29.76 -12.69
C ARG A 477 -4.32 29.30 -13.88
N LEU A 478 -4.30 28.02 -14.19
CA LEU A 478 -5.14 27.44 -15.25
C LEU A 478 -6.62 27.72 -15.01
N GLN A 479 -7.07 27.72 -13.76
CA GLN A 479 -8.44 28.12 -13.41
C GLN A 479 -8.76 29.58 -13.75
N ARG A 480 -7.81 30.50 -13.54
CA ARG A 480 -8.01 31.92 -13.89
C ARG A 480 -8.10 32.13 -15.39
N GLU A 481 -7.24 31.47 -16.17
CA GLU A 481 -7.31 31.55 -17.63
C GLU A 481 -8.60 30.92 -18.15
N ALA A 482 -8.97 29.73 -17.66
CA ALA A 482 -10.22 29.08 -18.06
C ALA A 482 -11.45 29.94 -17.75
N ALA A 483 -11.45 30.67 -16.63
CA ALA A 483 -12.50 31.62 -16.30
C ALA A 483 -12.53 32.82 -17.26
N ARG A 484 -11.37 33.41 -17.59
CA ARG A 484 -11.29 34.53 -18.56
C ARG A 484 -11.77 34.13 -19.96
N GLU A 485 -11.42 32.94 -20.42
CA GLU A 485 -11.88 32.41 -21.70
C GLU A 485 -13.40 32.24 -21.73
N LEU A 486 -13.96 31.64 -20.68
CA LEU A 486 -15.40 31.48 -20.54
C LEU A 486 -16.15 32.81 -20.44
N ASP A 487 -15.60 33.80 -19.73
CA ASP A 487 -16.15 35.16 -19.67
C ASP A 487 -16.15 35.83 -21.07
N SER A 488 -15.10 35.59 -21.86
CA SER A 488 -14.97 36.11 -23.23
C SER A 488 -15.99 35.45 -24.18
N LEU A 489 -16.14 34.13 -24.11
CA LEU A 489 -17.18 33.39 -24.83
C LEU A 489 -18.59 33.86 -24.43
N PHE A 490 -18.82 34.07 -23.13
CA PHE A 490 -20.09 34.60 -22.64
C PHE A 490 -20.39 36.01 -23.15
N ALA A 491 -19.38 36.87 -23.25
CA ALA A 491 -19.52 38.22 -23.81
C ALA A 491 -19.78 38.22 -25.32
N CYS A 492 -19.30 37.20 -26.04
CA CYS A 492 -19.51 37.00 -27.48
C CYS A 492 -20.85 36.30 -27.82
N ALA A 493 -21.53 35.67 -26.84
CA ALA A 493 -22.68 34.80 -27.09
C ALA A 493 -23.95 35.59 -27.46
N GLU A 494 -24.62 35.15 -28.52
CA GLU A 494 -25.93 35.67 -28.90
C GLU A 494 -27.05 35.12 -27.98
N PRO A 495 -28.21 35.79 -27.86
CA PRO A 495 -29.28 35.38 -26.93
C PRO A 495 -29.81 33.96 -27.14
N ASP A 496 -29.74 33.41 -28.35
CA ASP A 496 -30.15 32.03 -28.69
C ASP A 496 -29.06 30.98 -28.44
N GLU A 497 -27.84 31.40 -28.12
CA GLU A 497 -26.71 30.55 -27.72
C GLU A 497 -26.63 30.39 -26.19
N LEU A 498 -27.52 31.07 -25.46
CA LEU A 498 -27.67 31.00 -24.01
C LEU A 498 -28.92 30.21 -23.62
N GLY A 499 -28.77 29.32 -22.63
CA GLY A 499 -29.88 28.56 -22.07
C GLY A 499 -30.81 29.43 -21.22
N ALA A 500 -31.94 28.86 -20.77
CA ALA A 500 -32.94 29.56 -19.95
C ALA A 500 -32.34 30.15 -18.66
N SER A 501 -31.27 29.56 -18.14
CA SER A 501 -30.53 30.02 -16.97
C SER A 501 -29.45 31.07 -17.27
N LYS A 502 -29.41 31.60 -18.51
CA LYS A 502 -28.35 32.50 -19.02
C LYS A 502 -26.94 31.89 -18.88
N ARG A 503 -26.78 30.64 -19.30
CA ARG A 503 -25.51 29.91 -19.34
C ARG A 503 -25.23 29.46 -20.77
N LEU A 504 -23.97 29.23 -21.13
CA LEU A 504 -23.60 28.81 -22.48
C LEU A 504 -24.20 27.44 -22.81
N LEU A 505 -24.92 27.36 -23.94
CA LEU A 505 -25.43 26.10 -24.45
C LEU A 505 -24.29 25.24 -25.00
N TRP A 506 -24.36 23.94 -24.75
CA TRP A 506 -23.40 22.97 -25.26
C TRP A 506 -23.59 22.72 -26.75
N ASN A 507 -22.48 22.51 -27.46
CA ASN A 507 -22.49 22.03 -28.84
C ASN A 507 -23.21 20.67 -28.91
N PRO A 508 -24.29 20.54 -29.70
CA PRO A 508 -25.08 19.29 -29.78
C PRO A 508 -24.26 18.06 -30.15
N ALA A 509 -23.19 18.21 -30.94
CA ALA A 509 -22.31 17.11 -31.32
C ALA A 509 -21.57 16.52 -30.11
N ARG A 510 -21.18 17.37 -29.13
CA ARG A 510 -20.51 16.92 -27.90
C ARG A 510 -21.47 16.16 -26.99
N ILE A 511 -22.71 16.63 -26.84
CA ILE A 511 -23.75 15.92 -26.09
C ILE A 511 -24.04 14.56 -26.73
N ALA A 512 -24.08 14.48 -28.07
CA ALA A 512 -24.33 13.23 -28.79
C ALA A 512 -23.27 12.15 -28.48
N LEU A 513 -21.99 12.53 -28.37
CA LEU A 513 -20.90 11.60 -27.99
C LEU A 513 -21.12 10.95 -26.62
N ALA A 514 -21.59 11.71 -25.63
CA ALA A 514 -21.96 11.17 -24.33
C ALA A 514 -23.25 10.32 -24.41
N GLY A 515 -24.24 10.81 -25.16
CA GLY A 515 -25.54 10.18 -25.38
C GLY A 515 -25.47 8.74 -25.92
N GLU A 516 -24.54 8.48 -26.84
CA GLU A 516 -24.34 7.14 -27.43
C GLU A 516 -23.95 6.06 -26.41
N GLN A 517 -23.34 6.44 -25.28
CA GLN A 517 -22.80 5.50 -24.29
C GLN A 517 -23.49 5.57 -22.91
N VAL A 518 -24.51 6.40 -22.71
CA VAL A 518 -25.21 6.54 -21.42
C VAL A 518 -25.58 5.19 -20.81
N ALA A 519 -26.24 4.33 -21.59
CA ALA A 519 -26.67 3.01 -21.12
C ALA A 519 -25.50 2.10 -20.75
N TYR A 520 -24.37 2.21 -21.46
CA TYR A 520 -23.15 1.46 -21.18
C TYR A 520 -22.49 1.95 -19.90
N VAL A 521 -22.29 3.27 -19.76
CA VAL A 521 -21.65 3.88 -18.59
C VAL A 521 -22.45 3.59 -17.32
N GLN A 522 -23.77 3.78 -17.33
CA GLN A 522 -24.64 3.44 -16.20
C GLN A 522 -24.60 1.94 -15.86
N LYS A 523 -24.46 1.08 -16.87
CA LYS A 523 -24.30 -0.37 -16.69
C LYS A 523 -22.97 -0.71 -16.06
N ASP A 524 -21.87 -0.13 -16.54
CA ASP A 524 -20.51 -0.38 -16.06
C ASP A 524 -20.35 0.08 -14.62
N ARG A 525 -20.62 1.36 -14.34
CA ARG A 525 -20.44 1.94 -13.00
C ARG A 525 -21.34 1.28 -11.97
N GLY A 526 -22.62 1.06 -12.29
CA GLY A 526 -23.55 0.39 -11.37
C GLY A 526 -23.25 -1.09 -11.11
N ASN A 527 -22.46 -1.75 -11.96
CA ASN A 527 -22.04 -3.14 -11.76
C ASN A 527 -20.79 -3.27 -10.88
N ARG A 528 -20.09 -2.18 -10.58
CA ARG A 528 -18.91 -2.23 -9.71
C ARG A 528 -19.36 -2.47 -8.27
N PRO A 529 -18.84 -3.50 -7.58
CA PRO A 529 -19.21 -3.78 -6.20
C PRO A 529 -18.52 -2.81 -5.24
N PHE A 530 -19.25 -2.38 -4.21
CA PHE A 530 -18.74 -1.71 -3.01
C PHE A 530 -18.42 -2.75 -1.94
N VAL A 531 -17.29 -2.61 -1.24
CA VAL A 531 -17.02 -3.46 -0.07
C VAL A 531 -17.84 -2.91 1.10
N VAL A 532 -18.69 -3.75 1.68
CA VAL A 532 -19.59 -3.41 2.80
C VAL A 532 -18.94 -3.76 4.13
N GLU A 533 -18.39 -4.97 4.24
CA GLU A 533 -17.75 -5.45 5.46
C GLU A 533 -16.62 -6.41 5.10
N GLU A 534 -15.45 -6.15 5.69
CA GLU A 534 -14.31 -7.06 5.67
C GLU A 534 -14.42 -8.00 6.88
N GLU A 535 -14.20 -9.31 6.67
CA GLU A 535 -14.34 -10.35 7.72
C GLU A 535 -15.73 -10.41 8.39
N PRO A 536 -16.82 -10.57 7.61
CA PRO A 536 -18.16 -10.66 8.16
C PRO A 536 -18.32 -11.89 9.08
N PRO A 537 -19.20 -11.82 10.08
CA PRO A 537 -19.51 -12.97 10.91
C PRO A 537 -20.06 -14.12 10.07
N TYR A 538 -19.76 -15.36 10.48
CA TYR A 538 -20.19 -16.55 9.74
C TYR A 538 -21.71 -16.58 9.49
N GLU A 539 -22.51 -16.10 10.45
CA GLU A 539 -23.96 -15.99 10.33
C GLU A 539 -24.39 -15.09 9.15
N LEU A 540 -23.67 -13.98 8.91
CA LEU A 540 -23.93 -13.10 7.78
C LEU A 540 -23.55 -13.77 6.45
N VAL A 541 -22.40 -14.46 6.42
CA VAL A 541 -21.95 -15.24 5.26
C VAL A 541 -22.97 -16.32 4.91
N GLU A 542 -23.43 -17.09 5.89
CA GLU A 542 -24.43 -18.13 5.70
C GLU A 542 -25.74 -17.54 5.18
N THR A 543 -26.22 -16.46 5.80
CA THR A 543 -27.48 -15.79 5.46
C THR A 543 -27.49 -15.31 4.00
N LEU A 544 -26.44 -14.59 3.59
CA LEU A 544 -26.32 -14.06 2.23
C LEU A 544 -26.12 -15.17 1.19
N SER A 545 -25.34 -16.20 1.52
CA SER A 545 -25.07 -17.31 0.61
C SER A 545 -26.32 -18.18 0.40
N ARG A 546 -27.09 -18.41 1.46
CA ARG A 546 -28.29 -19.27 1.43
C ARG A 546 -29.52 -18.56 0.84
N TYR A 547 -29.68 -17.27 1.12
CA TYR A 547 -30.87 -16.50 0.74
C TYR A 547 -30.56 -15.37 -0.26
N ARG A 548 -29.65 -15.61 -1.21
CA ARG A 548 -29.19 -14.62 -2.21
C ARG A 548 -30.31 -13.83 -2.90
N ALA A 549 -31.45 -14.46 -3.19
CA ALA A 549 -32.58 -13.80 -3.84
C ALA A 549 -33.28 -12.75 -2.95
N ARG A 550 -33.27 -12.91 -1.62
CA ARG A 550 -33.90 -11.98 -0.67
C ARG A 550 -33.03 -10.73 -0.47
N PHE A 551 -31.71 -10.90 -0.48
CA PHE A 551 -30.73 -9.83 -0.30
C PHE A 551 -30.13 -9.36 -1.63
N ALA A 552 -30.97 -9.20 -2.65
CA ALA A 552 -30.50 -8.81 -3.99
C ALA A 552 -29.68 -7.51 -3.93
N GLY A 553 -28.50 -7.52 -4.53
CA GLY A 553 -27.51 -6.44 -4.40
C GLY A 553 -26.35 -6.80 -3.46
N PHE A 554 -26.58 -7.63 -2.43
CA PHE A 554 -25.52 -8.08 -1.53
C PHE A 554 -24.99 -9.46 -1.94
N SER A 555 -23.67 -9.64 -1.85
CA SER A 555 -23.03 -10.92 -2.16
C SER A 555 -21.80 -11.14 -1.28
N VAL A 556 -21.41 -12.41 -1.12
CA VAL A 556 -20.20 -12.78 -0.39
C VAL A 556 -19.11 -13.11 -1.39
N ARG A 557 -17.93 -12.53 -1.20
CA ARG A 557 -16.74 -12.84 -1.98
C ARG A 557 -15.66 -13.42 -1.07
N GLY A 558 -15.01 -14.48 -1.53
CA GLY A 558 -13.81 -15.01 -0.87
C GLY A 558 -12.61 -14.10 -1.12
N ARG A 559 -11.85 -13.83 -0.07
CA ARG A 559 -10.61 -13.05 -0.07
C ARG A 559 -9.50 -13.88 0.58
N GLN A 560 -8.27 -13.62 0.19
CA GLN A 560 -7.11 -14.07 0.96
C GLN A 560 -6.64 -12.93 1.85
N GLU A 561 -6.44 -13.26 3.11
CA GLU A 561 -6.03 -12.32 4.15
C GLU A 561 -4.72 -12.82 4.76
N ARG A 562 -3.74 -11.92 4.90
CA ARG A 562 -2.46 -12.23 5.53
C ARG A 562 -2.60 -12.11 7.04
N VAL A 563 -2.56 -13.22 7.75
CA VAL A 563 -2.69 -13.29 9.21
C VAL A 563 -1.32 -13.43 9.84
N ARG A 564 -1.08 -12.69 10.92
CA ARG A 564 0.10 -12.83 11.79
C ARG A 564 -0.32 -13.44 13.12
N GLU A 565 0.44 -14.41 13.63
CA GLU A 565 0.09 -15.08 14.88
C GLU A 565 0.26 -14.12 16.08
N VAL A 566 -0.82 -13.94 16.84
CA VAL A 566 -0.84 -13.10 18.04
C VAL A 566 -0.71 -13.99 19.26
N ASP A 567 0.21 -13.66 20.18
CA ASP A 567 0.30 -14.34 21.46
C ASP A 567 -0.96 -14.03 22.30
N PRO A 568 -1.77 -15.04 22.67
CA PRO A 568 -3.01 -14.82 23.42
C PRO A 568 -2.80 -14.18 24.80
N SER A 569 -1.61 -14.34 25.40
CA SER A 569 -1.30 -13.83 26.73
C SER A 569 -0.96 -12.34 26.74
N THR A 570 -0.32 -11.85 25.67
CA THR A 570 0.11 -10.45 25.55
C THR A 570 -0.76 -9.64 24.59
N GLY A 571 -1.51 -10.30 23.70
CA GLY A 571 -2.25 -9.68 22.61
C GLY A 571 -1.35 -9.07 21.54
N ARG A 572 -0.04 -9.37 21.53
CA ARG A 572 0.94 -8.85 20.57
C ARG A 572 1.50 -9.96 19.69
N THR A 573 1.84 -9.60 18.45
CA THR A 573 2.57 -10.48 17.53
C THR A 573 4.05 -10.47 17.92
N ALA A 574 4.63 -11.64 18.18
CA ALA A 574 6.06 -11.77 18.42
C ALA A 574 6.84 -11.48 17.13
N ALA A 575 8.02 -10.87 17.23
CA ALA A 575 8.82 -10.45 16.08
C ALA A 575 8.07 -9.54 15.09
N ALA A 576 7.04 -8.79 15.52
CA ALA A 576 6.19 -8.01 14.60
C ALA A 576 7.00 -7.10 13.65
N GLY A 577 7.97 -6.35 14.20
CA GLY A 577 8.84 -5.47 13.42
C GLY A 577 9.82 -6.21 12.50
N LEU A 578 10.20 -7.44 12.86
CA LEU A 578 11.07 -8.32 12.08
C LEU A 578 10.30 -9.03 10.97
N ILE A 579 9.12 -9.58 11.24
CA ILE A 579 8.23 -10.18 10.23
C ILE A 579 7.85 -9.11 9.19
N GLY A 580 7.50 -7.90 9.65
CA GLY A 580 7.07 -6.81 8.78
C GLY A 580 5.65 -6.99 8.26
N GLY A 581 5.32 -6.34 7.16
CA GLY A 581 3.97 -6.28 6.63
C GLY A 581 3.89 -6.22 5.11
N LEU A 582 2.67 -6.39 4.63
CA LEU A 582 2.31 -6.22 3.23
C LEU A 582 1.80 -4.80 2.99
N GLY A 583 2.13 -4.22 1.83
CA GLY A 583 1.61 -2.94 1.38
C GLY A 583 1.25 -2.98 -0.09
N GLU A 584 0.56 -1.93 -0.55
CA GLU A 584 0.31 -1.76 -1.98
C GLU A 584 1.63 -1.50 -2.72
N PRO A 585 1.75 -1.93 -3.99
CA PRO A 585 2.89 -1.59 -4.83
C PRO A 585 3.07 -0.08 -4.87
N GLY A 586 4.30 0.38 -4.60
CA GLY A 586 4.62 1.81 -4.68
C GLY A 586 4.47 2.36 -6.10
N MET A 587 4.36 3.69 -6.23
CA MET A 587 4.12 4.36 -7.52
C MET A 587 5.16 4.04 -8.60
N VAL A 588 6.43 3.89 -8.22
CA VAL A 588 7.52 3.48 -9.13
C VAL A 588 7.21 2.13 -9.78
N GLU A 589 6.69 1.19 -8.99
CA GLU A 589 6.41 -0.15 -9.48
C GLU A 589 5.15 -0.20 -10.34
N LEU A 590 4.09 0.47 -9.91
CA LEU A 590 2.88 0.61 -10.73
C LEU A 590 3.19 1.25 -12.08
N ARG A 591 4.10 2.23 -12.11
CA ARG A 591 4.57 2.86 -13.35
C ARG A 591 5.40 1.91 -14.22
N ARG A 592 6.32 1.15 -13.60
CA ARG A 592 7.11 0.13 -14.29
C ARG A 592 6.22 -0.92 -14.97
N GLN A 593 5.18 -1.37 -14.28
CA GLN A 593 4.25 -2.39 -14.77
C GLN A 593 3.17 -1.83 -15.72
N ARG A 594 2.99 -0.51 -15.81
CA ARG A 594 1.87 0.11 -16.55
C ARG A 594 1.80 -0.35 -18.01
N ARG A 595 2.94 -0.44 -18.70
CA ARG A 595 3.01 -0.91 -20.08
C ARG A 595 2.54 -2.37 -20.19
N ASP A 596 3.07 -3.22 -19.33
CA ASP A 596 2.74 -4.64 -19.27
C ASP A 596 1.26 -4.86 -18.90
N ALA A 597 0.70 -4.05 -17.99
CA ALA A 597 -0.71 -4.06 -17.62
C ALA A 597 -1.64 -3.64 -18.77
N HIS A 598 -1.25 -2.63 -19.56
CA HIS A 598 -1.99 -2.23 -20.76
C HIS A 598 -1.95 -3.33 -21.84
N GLU A 599 -0.79 -3.95 -22.04
CA GLU A 599 -0.61 -5.08 -22.95
C GLU A 599 -1.47 -6.29 -22.50
N LEU A 600 -1.42 -6.63 -21.22
CA LEU A 600 -2.24 -7.68 -20.62
C LEU A 600 -3.73 -7.41 -20.85
N ALA A 601 -4.20 -6.20 -20.57
CA ALA A 601 -5.60 -5.82 -20.79
C ALA A 601 -6.00 -5.89 -22.27
N ALA A 602 -5.09 -5.57 -23.20
CA ALA A 602 -5.33 -5.70 -24.63
C ALA A 602 -5.44 -7.18 -25.04
N LEU A 603 -4.52 -8.03 -24.60
CA LEU A 603 -4.55 -9.48 -24.85
C LEU A 603 -5.82 -10.11 -24.27
N LEU A 604 -6.23 -9.75 -23.05
CA LEU A 604 -7.46 -10.26 -22.42
C LEU A 604 -8.73 -9.97 -23.23
N ARG A 605 -8.77 -8.86 -23.97
CA ARG A 605 -9.90 -8.48 -24.85
C ARG A 605 -9.88 -9.13 -26.23
N GLN A 606 -8.77 -9.73 -26.66
CA GLN A 606 -8.67 -10.35 -27.98
C GLN A 606 -9.45 -11.68 -28.04
N GLY A 607 -10.28 -11.83 -29.09
CA GLY A 607 -11.09 -13.02 -29.31
C GLY A 607 -10.32 -14.24 -29.88
N SER A 608 -9.10 -14.07 -30.36
CA SER A 608 -8.20 -15.14 -30.77
C SER A 608 -6.75 -14.72 -30.56
N ARG A 609 -5.94 -15.62 -29.99
CA ARG A 609 -4.50 -15.41 -29.75
C ARG A 609 -3.72 -16.51 -30.46
N ASN A 610 -2.59 -16.15 -31.05
CA ASN A 610 -1.60 -17.12 -31.54
C ASN A 610 -0.76 -17.68 -30.36
N GLU A 611 0.11 -18.66 -30.62
CA GLU A 611 0.94 -19.29 -29.57
C GLU A 611 1.83 -18.29 -28.83
N ALA A 612 2.43 -17.33 -29.54
CA ALA A 612 3.29 -16.31 -28.94
C ALA A 612 2.50 -15.33 -28.07
N GLU A 613 1.30 -14.94 -28.50
CA GLU A 613 0.38 -14.10 -27.72
C GLU A 613 -0.16 -14.83 -26.48
N ALA A 614 -0.39 -16.13 -26.57
CA ALA A 614 -0.78 -16.96 -25.42
C ALA A 614 0.37 -17.12 -24.41
N GLN A 615 1.60 -17.29 -24.89
CA GLN A 615 2.79 -17.32 -24.04
C GLN A 615 3.04 -15.96 -23.38
N ARG A 616 2.94 -14.87 -24.15
CA ARG A 616 3.08 -13.50 -23.63
C ARG A 616 1.99 -13.18 -22.60
N LEU A 617 0.75 -13.64 -22.82
CA LEU A 617 -0.33 -13.55 -21.83
C LEU A 617 0.06 -14.28 -20.54
N ALA A 618 0.60 -15.50 -20.63
CA ALA A 618 1.00 -16.27 -19.45
C ALA A 618 2.12 -15.58 -18.66
N GLU A 619 3.11 -15.02 -19.35
CA GLU A 619 4.18 -14.21 -18.74
C GLU A 619 3.61 -12.98 -18.03
N LEU A 620 2.74 -12.23 -18.70
CA LEU A 620 2.14 -11.01 -18.16
C LEU A 620 1.19 -11.30 -16.98
N VAL A 621 0.40 -12.37 -17.04
CA VAL A 621 -0.44 -12.81 -15.91
C VAL A 621 0.43 -13.14 -14.70
N ALA A 622 1.60 -13.75 -14.91
CA ALA A 622 2.51 -14.11 -13.84
C ALA A 622 3.25 -12.90 -13.25
N SER A 623 3.55 -11.87 -14.05
CA SER A 623 4.40 -10.74 -13.64
C SER A 623 3.66 -9.46 -13.25
N VAL A 624 2.45 -9.24 -13.76
CA VAL A 624 1.67 -8.02 -13.50
C VAL A 624 0.84 -8.18 -12.24
N ASP A 625 0.98 -7.23 -11.32
CA ASP A 625 0.19 -7.20 -10.10
C ASP A 625 -1.28 -6.92 -10.42
N ARG A 626 -2.17 -7.66 -9.79
CA ARG A 626 -3.61 -7.41 -9.86
C ARG A 626 -3.96 -6.14 -9.08
N PRO A 627 -5.07 -5.47 -9.44
CA PRO A 627 -5.60 -4.39 -8.62
C PRO A 627 -5.80 -4.84 -7.16
N GLY A 628 -5.19 -4.12 -6.22
CA GLY A 628 -5.24 -4.44 -4.78
C GLY A 628 -4.34 -5.60 -4.32
N GLU A 629 -3.53 -6.18 -5.21
CA GLU A 629 -2.54 -7.19 -4.85
C GLU A 629 -1.45 -6.55 -3.98
N LYS A 630 -1.30 -7.06 -2.75
CA LYS A 630 -0.30 -6.56 -1.81
C LYS A 630 1.03 -7.29 -2.01
N ARG A 631 2.12 -6.58 -1.79
CA ARG A 631 3.49 -7.13 -1.77
C ARG A 631 4.13 -6.93 -0.41
N GLY A 632 5.15 -7.72 -0.12
CA GLY A 632 6.00 -7.49 1.04
C GLY A 632 6.71 -6.15 0.93
N THR A 633 6.49 -5.26 1.88
CA THR A 633 7.08 -3.91 1.88
C THR A 633 8.12 -3.72 2.98
N SER A 634 8.02 -4.47 4.08
CA SER A 634 8.92 -4.33 5.23
C SER A 634 9.24 -5.70 5.86
N GLY A 635 10.27 -5.73 6.70
CA GLY A 635 10.68 -6.93 7.43
C GLY A 635 11.00 -8.12 6.52
N LEU A 636 10.79 -9.31 7.06
CA LEU A 636 10.92 -10.59 6.37
C LEU A 636 9.91 -10.75 5.23
N GLU A 637 8.71 -10.15 5.33
CA GLU A 637 7.73 -10.13 4.23
C GLU A 637 8.31 -9.46 2.98
N GLY A 638 8.98 -8.32 3.14
CA GLY A 638 9.65 -7.62 2.04
C GLY A 638 10.96 -8.27 1.61
N TYR A 639 11.72 -8.82 2.57
CA TYR A 639 13.01 -9.46 2.30
C TYR A 639 12.84 -10.77 1.51
N PHE A 640 11.85 -11.59 1.86
CA PHE A 640 11.51 -12.82 1.13
C PHE A 640 10.34 -12.63 0.16
N ASP A 641 10.01 -11.39 -0.26
CA ASP A 641 8.90 -11.16 -1.20
C ASP A 641 9.03 -11.98 -2.50
N PRO A 642 10.22 -12.13 -3.11
CA PRO A 642 10.38 -12.96 -4.31
C PRO A 642 10.08 -14.45 -4.07
N GLU A 643 10.40 -14.99 -2.90
CA GLU A 643 10.19 -16.38 -2.55
C GLU A 643 8.76 -16.64 -2.05
N LEU A 644 8.21 -15.72 -1.24
CA LEU A 644 6.88 -15.79 -0.65
C LEU A 644 5.79 -15.49 -1.67
N SER A 645 6.07 -14.67 -2.69
CA SER A 645 5.11 -14.38 -3.76
C SER A 645 5.03 -15.56 -4.73
N GLY A 646 3.81 -15.90 -5.11
CA GLY A 646 3.53 -16.88 -6.15
C GLY A 646 3.34 -16.23 -7.51
N HIS A 647 2.82 -17.01 -8.45
CA HIS A 647 2.40 -16.53 -9.77
C HIS A 647 0.92 -16.77 -9.95
N ASN A 648 0.21 -15.73 -10.41
CA ASN A 648 -1.21 -15.84 -10.68
C ASN A 648 -1.49 -16.83 -11.80
N GLY A 649 -2.60 -17.56 -11.65
CA GLY A 649 -3.18 -18.37 -12.70
C GLY A 649 -4.20 -17.58 -13.51
N TYR A 650 -4.68 -18.16 -14.59
CA TYR A 650 -5.71 -17.55 -15.43
C TYR A 650 -6.58 -18.63 -16.04
N ARG A 651 -7.89 -18.52 -15.85
CA ARG A 651 -8.86 -19.45 -16.40
C ARG A 651 -9.84 -18.72 -17.31
N GLU A 652 -9.93 -19.16 -18.56
CA GLU A 652 -11.00 -18.74 -19.46
C GLU A 652 -12.20 -19.69 -19.37
N SER A 653 -13.40 -19.11 -19.31
CA SER A 653 -14.67 -19.84 -19.46
C SER A 653 -15.47 -19.24 -20.60
N ARG A 654 -15.99 -20.11 -21.48
CA ARG A 654 -16.85 -19.72 -22.60
C ARG A 654 -18.32 -19.77 -22.21
N GLY A 655 -19.10 -18.83 -22.72
CA GLY A 655 -20.56 -18.85 -22.59
C GLY A 655 -21.19 -20.05 -23.33
N LEU A 656 -22.35 -20.52 -22.85
CA LEU A 656 -23.09 -21.69 -23.37
C LEU A 656 -23.44 -21.64 -24.88
N GLN A 657 -23.29 -20.51 -25.56
CA GLN A 657 -23.70 -20.28 -26.95
C GLN A 657 -22.70 -20.78 -28.02
N GLU A 658 -21.47 -21.16 -27.65
CA GLU A 658 -20.41 -21.56 -28.60
C GLU A 658 -19.93 -23.03 -28.48
N LEU A 659 -20.70 -23.94 -27.86
CA LEU A 659 -20.45 -25.39 -27.94
C LEU A 659 -20.85 -25.97 -29.33
N SER A 660 -20.41 -25.36 -30.44
CA SER A 660 -20.59 -25.94 -31.78
C SER A 660 -19.35 -26.71 -32.21
N GLU A 661 -19.54 -27.83 -32.90
CA GLU A 661 -18.48 -28.77 -33.36
C GLU A 661 -17.41 -28.17 -34.28
N ARG A 662 -17.50 -26.89 -34.66
CA ARG A 662 -16.53 -26.19 -35.54
C ARG A 662 -15.22 -25.75 -34.87
N ASP A 663 -15.09 -25.90 -33.56
CA ASP A 663 -14.01 -25.28 -32.77
C ASP A 663 -12.89 -26.24 -32.31
N ALA A 664 -12.74 -27.40 -32.96
CA ALA A 664 -11.79 -28.47 -32.62
C ALA A 664 -10.27 -28.11 -32.68
N GLY A 665 -9.90 -26.83 -32.76
CA GLY A 665 -8.52 -26.35 -32.75
C GLY A 665 -8.24 -25.11 -31.87
N ARG A 666 -9.24 -24.54 -31.19
CA ARG A 666 -9.06 -23.37 -30.30
C ARG A 666 -8.85 -23.82 -28.85
N ARG A 667 -7.63 -23.65 -28.32
CA ARG A 667 -7.33 -23.97 -26.92
C ARG A 667 -7.77 -22.84 -26.00
N ASP A 668 -8.52 -23.20 -24.96
CA ASP A 668 -8.73 -22.33 -23.81
C ASP A 668 -7.39 -22.22 -23.04
N VAL A 669 -7.09 -21.03 -22.53
CA VAL A 669 -5.93 -20.81 -21.67
C VAL A 669 -6.37 -21.10 -20.24
N ASP A 670 -5.90 -22.20 -19.68
CA ASP A 670 -6.01 -22.54 -18.26
C ASP A 670 -4.58 -22.63 -17.71
N LEU A 671 -4.19 -21.59 -16.98
CA LEU A 671 -2.92 -21.48 -16.27
C LEU A 671 -3.23 -21.70 -14.80
N ASP A 672 -2.64 -22.73 -14.21
CA ASP A 672 -2.72 -22.93 -12.78
C ASP A 672 -1.93 -21.84 -12.05
N ALA A 673 -2.50 -21.34 -10.96
CA ALA A 673 -1.76 -20.50 -10.03
C ALA A 673 -0.65 -21.32 -9.37
N ARG A 674 0.50 -20.69 -9.14
CA ARG A 674 1.61 -21.28 -8.39
C ARG A 674 1.73 -20.55 -7.08
N ASP A 675 1.51 -21.25 -5.98
CA ASP A 675 1.66 -20.70 -4.64
C ASP A 675 3.13 -20.34 -4.37
N GLY A 676 3.33 -19.37 -3.47
CA GLY A 676 4.66 -18.98 -3.02
C GLY A 676 5.29 -20.04 -2.13
N ASN A 677 6.60 -19.94 -1.94
CA ASN A 677 7.36 -20.87 -1.10
C ASN A 677 7.23 -20.52 0.38
N ASP A 678 7.02 -21.52 1.21
CA ASP A 678 7.15 -21.38 2.66
C ASP A 678 8.62 -21.09 3.04
N VAL A 679 8.80 -20.23 4.03
CA VAL A 679 10.10 -19.87 4.58
C VAL A 679 10.14 -20.31 6.04
N VAL A 680 11.03 -21.25 6.36
CA VAL A 680 11.31 -21.67 7.74
C VAL A 680 12.46 -20.83 8.26
N LEU A 681 12.22 -20.10 9.34
CA LEU A 681 13.21 -19.25 9.97
C LEU A 681 14.14 -20.05 10.89
N THR A 682 15.28 -19.44 11.20
CA THR A 682 16.19 -19.87 12.28
C THR A 682 15.72 -19.41 13.66
N LEU A 683 14.78 -18.47 13.71
CA LEU A 683 14.23 -17.92 14.94
C LEU A 683 13.49 -19.00 15.74
N ASP A 684 13.80 -19.08 17.02
CA ASP A 684 13.00 -19.82 17.98
C ASP A 684 12.01 -18.86 18.64
N LEU A 685 10.72 -19.05 18.39
CA LEU A 685 9.68 -18.13 18.87
C LEU A 685 9.65 -18.03 20.41
N ASP A 686 10.07 -19.06 21.16
CA ASP A 686 10.10 -18.98 22.62
C ASP A 686 11.25 -18.07 23.08
N LEU A 687 12.42 -18.19 22.44
CA LEU A 687 13.57 -17.32 22.71
C LEU A 687 13.31 -15.88 22.27
N GLN A 688 12.65 -15.67 21.13
CA GLN A 688 12.25 -14.36 20.66
C GLN A 688 11.31 -13.68 21.66
N ARG A 689 10.28 -14.38 22.13
CA ARG A 689 9.33 -13.86 23.13
C ARG A 689 10.03 -13.55 24.45
N ALA A 690 10.94 -14.41 24.90
CA ALA A 690 11.73 -14.17 26.10
C ALA A 690 12.59 -12.90 25.98
N ALA A 691 13.27 -12.71 24.84
CA ALA A 691 14.07 -11.52 24.55
C ALA A 691 13.22 -10.24 24.48
N GLU A 692 12.08 -10.29 23.79
CA GLU A 692 11.13 -9.17 23.71
C GLU A 692 10.53 -8.83 25.09
N TRP A 693 10.17 -9.85 25.87
CA TRP A 693 9.60 -9.66 27.20
C TRP A 693 10.57 -8.95 28.15
N VAL A 694 11.81 -9.43 28.24
CA VAL A 694 12.86 -8.83 29.11
C VAL A 694 13.16 -7.41 28.68
N LEU A 695 13.23 -7.15 27.37
CA LEU A 695 13.55 -5.83 26.86
C LEU A 695 12.38 -4.84 27.04
N GLN A 696 11.13 -5.30 27.05
CA GLN A 696 9.93 -4.47 27.28
C GLN A 696 9.61 -4.25 28.76
N HIS A 697 9.97 -5.21 29.61
CA HIS A 697 9.67 -5.19 31.05
C HIS A 697 10.95 -5.32 31.88
N PRO A 698 11.96 -4.45 31.68
CA PRO A 698 13.22 -4.55 32.40
C PRO A 698 13.01 -4.28 33.89
N VAL A 699 13.57 -5.13 34.75
CA VAL A 699 13.61 -4.86 36.21
C VAL A 699 14.82 -3.97 36.54
N GLY A 700 15.96 -4.24 35.91
CA GLY A 700 17.19 -3.44 36.04
C GLY A 700 17.93 -3.65 37.37
N ASP A 701 18.92 -2.80 37.63
CA ASP A 701 19.76 -2.90 38.84
C ASP A 701 18.92 -2.75 40.13
N PRO A 702 19.11 -3.63 41.14
CA PRO A 702 18.42 -3.52 42.42
C PRO A 702 18.74 -2.22 43.17
N ASP A 703 19.87 -1.56 42.89
CA ASP A 703 20.22 -0.25 43.43
C ASP A 703 19.52 0.88 42.63
N PRO A 704 18.53 1.58 43.22
CA PRO A 704 17.78 2.65 42.54
C PRO A 704 18.66 3.84 42.13
N ASP A 705 19.79 4.08 42.80
CA ASP A 705 20.66 5.21 42.50
C ASP A 705 21.50 4.99 41.24
N ARG A 706 21.54 3.75 40.73
CA ARG A 706 22.40 3.32 39.61
C ARG A 706 21.65 3.05 38.31
N ARG A 707 20.31 2.97 38.36
CA ARG A 707 19.46 2.71 37.19
C ARG A 707 18.89 4.00 36.58
N ASP A 708 18.56 3.95 35.29
CA ASP A 708 17.86 5.04 34.59
C ASP A 708 16.35 4.75 34.60
N GLU A 709 15.63 5.29 35.58
CA GLU A 709 14.17 5.11 35.71
C GLU A 709 13.39 5.56 34.46
N ARG A 710 13.88 6.57 33.73
CA ARG A 710 13.27 6.98 32.47
C ARG A 710 13.46 5.92 31.39
N TRP A 711 14.63 5.27 31.38
CA TRP A 711 14.89 4.20 30.43
C TRP A 711 14.04 2.98 30.75
N LEU A 712 13.92 2.58 32.03
CA LEU A 712 13.08 1.45 32.46
C LEU A 712 11.60 1.66 32.15
N ALA A 713 11.10 2.89 32.31
CA ALA A 713 9.71 3.23 31.99
C ALA A 713 9.41 3.23 30.48
N ALA A 714 10.42 3.39 29.63
CA ALA A 714 10.28 3.45 28.18
C ALA A 714 11.55 2.89 27.50
N PRO A 715 11.79 1.57 27.55
CA PRO A 715 13.04 0.96 27.12
C PRO A 715 13.26 1.11 25.62
N VAL A 716 14.53 1.30 25.24
CA VAL A 716 14.96 1.44 23.84
C VAL A 716 16.26 0.67 23.67
N GLY A 717 16.30 -0.32 22.79
CA GLY A 717 17.44 -1.22 22.70
C GLY A 717 17.19 -2.42 21.79
N ALA A 718 18.12 -3.37 21.82
CA ALA A 718 18.05 -4.63 21.09
C ALA A 718 18.66 -5.79 21.87
N ILE A 719 18.13 -7.00 21.65
CA ILE A 719 18.70 -8.26 22.12
C ILE A 719 18.83 -9.21 20.94
N VAL A 720 20.02 -9.77 20.77
CA VAL A 720 20.29 -10.78 19.74
C VAL A 720 20.79 -12.05 20.40
N LEU A 721 20.21 -13.18 20.01
CA LEU A 721 20.68 -14.53 20.35
C LEU A 721 21.00 -15.27 19.06
N MET A 722 22.17 -15.89 18.99
CA MET A 722 22.58 -16.66 17.82
C MET A 722 23.42 -17.88 18.20
N THR A 723 23.39 -18.89 17.36
CA THR A 723 24.32 -20.01 17.45
C THR A 723 25.71 -19.60 16.96
N VAL A 724 26.72 -20.33 17.40
CA VAL A 724 28.12 -20.06 17.00
C VAL A 724 28.39 -20.28 15.51
N ASP A 725 27.53 -21.00 14.80
CA ASP A 725 27.63 -21.28 13.36
C ASP A 725 26.69 -20.41 12.51
N GLY A 726 26.08 -19.37 13.10
CA GLY A 726 25.44 -18.27 12.36
C GLY A 726 23.91 -18.28 12.29
N ASP A 727 23.21 -19.22 12.92
CA ASP A 727 21.74 -19.19 13.00
C ASP A 727 21.29 -18.14 14.03
N VAL A 728 20.47 -17.18 13.60
CA VAL A 728 19.88 -16.17 14.48
C VAL A 728 18.63 -16.75 15.14
N LEU A 729 18.69 -16.95 16.45
CA LEU A 729 17.62 -17.57 17.24
C LEU A 729 16.61 -16.54 17.77
N ALA A 730 17.07 -15.33 18.08
CA ALA A 730 16.23 -14.21 18.47
C ALA A 730 16.87 -12.88 18.03
N ALA A 731 16.04 -11.94 17.60
CA ALA A 731 16.40 -10.59 17.19
C ALA A 731 15.28 -9.64 17.68
N ALA A 732 15.32 -9.30 18.97
CA ALA A 732 14.35 -8.40 19.60
C ALA A 732 14.84 -6.95 19.51
N SER A 733 13.92 -6.01 19.26
CA SER A 733 14.18 -4.57 19.22
C SER A 733 13.00 -3.84 19.86
N VAL A 734 13.26 -2.78 20.63
CA VAL A 734 12.21 -1.90 21.18
C VAL A 734 12.56 -0.42 20.93
N PRO A 735 11.56 0.47 20.73
CA PRO A 735 10.12 0.19 20.74
C PRO A 735 9.65 -0.61 19.52
N LEU A 736 8.60 -1.43 19.72
CA LEU A 736 7.89 -2.16 18.67
C LEU A 736 6.63 -1.34 18.28
N ASP A 737 6.57 -0.85 17.05
CA ASP A 737 5.33 -0.30 16.47
C ASP A 737 5.05 -1.04 15.15
N ASP A 738 3.82 -1.50 15.00
CA ASP A 738 3.29 -2.16 13.81
C ASP A 738 2.79 -1.15 12.76
N ARG A 739 2.71 0.14 13.10
CA ARG A 739 2.14 1.23 12.26
C ARG A 739 3.15 1.94 11.36
N GLY A 740 4.40 1.47 11.31
CA GLY A 740 5.46 2.06 10.49
C GLY A 740 6.15 3.26 11.14
N GLU A 741 7.24 3.72 10.52
CA GLU A 741 8.06 4.84 11.04
C GLU A 741 7.24 6.15 11.03
N ALA A 742 6.63 6.52 12.16
CA ALA A 742 6.14 7.88 12.33
C ALA A 742 7.34 8.84 12.30
N ALA A 743 7.30 9.87 11.45
CA ALA A 743 8.35 10.87 11.37
C ALA A 743 8.39 11.68 12.68
N THR A 744 9.24 11.27 13.62
CA THR A 744 9.51 11.99 14.87
C THR A 744 10.96 12.48 14.86
N ALA A 745 11.20 13.66 15.44
CA ALA A 745 12.54 14.20 15.63
C ALA A 745 13.31 13.52 16.78
N ASN A 746 12.66 12.62 17.56
CA ASN A 746 13.27 11.97 18.71
C ASN A 746 13.62 10.51 18.38
N HIS A 747 14.92 10.22 18.24
CA HIS A 747 15.40 8.89 17.85
C HIS A 747 15.04 7.77 18.85
N ARG A 748 14.69 8.09 20.11
CA ARG A 748 14.15 7.12 21.08
C ARG A 748 12.77 6.61 20.69
N ASP A 749 11.94 7.48 20.13
CA ASP A 749 10.52 7.20 19.89
C ASP A 749 10.30 6.46 18.56
N LEU A 750 11.37 6.32 17.77
CA LEU A 750 11.34 5.59 16.50
C LEU A 750 11.32 4.08 16.72
N ALA A 751 10.24 3.47 16.23
CA ALA A 751 10.07 2.03 16.13
C ALA A 751 10.82 1.46 14.93
N VAL A 752 12.13 1.34 15.09
CA VAL A 752 13.04 0.78 14.09
C VAL A 752 13.72 -0.48 14.60
N ASP A 753 14.09 -1.35 13.68
CA ASP A 753 15.00 -2.43 14.00
C ASP A 753 16.38 -1.89 14.38
N ARG A 754 16.85 -2.26 15.57
CA ARG A 754 18.18 -1.90 16.08
C ARG A 754 19.15 -3.09 16.04
N THR A 755 18.71 -4.26 15.55
CA THR A 755 19.56 -5.45 15.48
C THR A 755 20.52 -5.42 14.29
N LEU A 756 20.05 -4.91 13.13
CA LEU A 756 20.81 -4.82 11.88
C LEU A 756 21.07 -3.39 11.39
N ARG A 757 20.47 -2.36 12.01
CA ARG A 757 20.61 -0.96 11.56
C ARG A 757 21.47 -0.11 12.49
N ILE A 758 22.23 0.81 11.90
CA ILE A 758 22.89 1.92 12.58
C ILE A 758 22.06 3.16 12.31
N PHE A 759 21.36 3.68 13.33
CA PHE A 759 20.47 4.84 13.16
C PHE A 759 21.18 6.19 13.37
N ASP A 760 22.20 6.21 14.23
CA ASP A 760 22.95 7.42 14.59
C ASP A 760 24.41 7.03 14.91
N HIS A 761 25.13 7.82 15.71
CA HIS A 761 26.43 7.45 16.23
C HIS A 761 26.34 6.29 17.23
N GLN A 762 26.50 5.05 16.73
CA GLN A 762 26.44 3.82 17.51
C GLN A 762 27.81 3.12 17.67
N PRO A 763 28.74 3.67 18.46
CA PRO A 763 30.01 3.01 18.78
C PRO A 763 29.80 1.77 19.69
N PRO A 764 30.51 0.65 19.45
CA PRO A 764 30.46 -0.52 20.32
C PRO A 764 31.05 -0.25 21.72
N GLY A 765 31.92 0.74 21.86
CA GLY A 765 32.64 0.97 23.11
C GLY A 765 33.45 -0.26 23.53
N SER A 766 33.52 -0.51 24.84
CA SER A 766 34.44 -1.53 25.39
C SER A 766 34.13 -2.99 25.02
N VAL A 767 33.00 -3.32 24.39
CA VAL A 767 32.80 -4.67 23.80
C VAL A 767 33.73 -4.93 22.62
N PHE A 768 34.35 -3.88 22.06
CA PHE A 768 35.32 -4.00 20.97
C PHE A 768 36.74 -4.42 21.41
N LYS A 769 37.08 -4.17 22.68
CA LYS A 769 38.41 -4.43 23.27
C LYS A 769 38.96 -5.86 23.04
N PRO A 770 38.15 -6.94 23.12
CA PRO A 770 38.64 -8.29 22.89
C PRO A 770 39.20 -8.50 21.47
N PHE A 771 38.61 -7.84 20.47
CA PHE A 771 39.00 -8.00 19.06
C PHE A 771 40.33 -7.31 18.77
N VAL A 772 40.51 -6.06 19.24
CA VAL A 772 41.79 -5.35 19.10
C VAL A 772 42.90 -6.01 19.92
N ALA A 773 42.56 -6.57 21.09
CA ALA A 773 43.52 -7.34 21.88
C ALA A 773 43.96 -8.62 21.17
N ALA A 774 43.02 -9.40 20.63
CA ALA A 774 43.30 -10.61 19.86
C ALA A 774 44.19 -10.30 18.64
N TRP A 775 43.86 -9.25 17.89
CA TRP A 775 44.65 -8.81 16.74
C TRP A 775 46.06 -8.39 17.15
N ALA A 776 46.20 -7.63 18.23
CA ALA A 776 47.50 -7.15 18.68
C ALA A 776 48.41 -8.28 19.18
N LEU A 777 47.86 -9.31 19.81
CA LEU A 777 48.61 -10.49 20.25
C LEU A 777 49.25 -11.23 19.07
N ASP A 778 48.49 -11.43 17.99
CA ASP A 778 48.97 -12.22 16.84
C ASP A 778 49.74 -11.41 15.80
N HIS A 779 49.23 -10.23 15.44
CA HIS A 779 49.71 -9.48 14.28
C HIS A 779 50.64 -8.32 14.64
N LEU A 780 50.59 -7.83 15.88
CA LEU A 780 51.40 -6.69 16.35
C LEU A 780 52.47 -7.10 17.38
N GLY A 781 52.53 -8.38 17.77
CA GLY A 781 53.52 -8.89 18.72
C GLY A 781 53.36 -8.36 20.14
N LEU A 782 52.11 -8.09 20.58
CA LEU A 782 51.83 -7.63 21.94
C LEU A 782 52.28 -8.68 22.98
N ASP A 783 53.14 -8.27 23.92
CA ASP A 783 53.41 -9.05 25.13
C ASP A 783 52.21 -8.96 26.09
N PRO A 784 51.50 -10.05 26.40
CA PRO A 784 50.32 -10.03 27.27
C PRO A 784 50.64 -9.59 28.71
N THR A 785 51.90 -9.69 29.14
CA THR A 785 52.36 -9.28 30.48
C THR A 785 52.76 -7.81 30.55
N ARG A 786 52.76 -7.10 29.41
CA ARG A 786 53.01 -5.67 29.35
C ARG A 786 51.98 -4.92 30.19
N THR A 787 52.44 -4.12 31.14
CA THR A 787 51.56 -3.37 32.05
C THR A 787 51.42 -1.89 31.69
N VAL A 788 50.24 -1.33 31.96
CA VAL A 788 49.96 0.11 31.82
C VAL A 788 49.46 0.66 33.15
N LEU A 789 49.99 1.82 33.56
CA LEU A 789 49.51 2.53 34.74
C LEU A 789 48.21 3.27 34.43
N CYS A 790 47.13 2.87 35.08
CA CYS A 790 45.84 3.55 35.08
C CYS A 790 45.67 4.27 36.42
N GLN A 791 46.13 5.52 36.48
CA GLN A 791 46.05 6.37 37.65
C GLN A 791 45.86 7.84 37.23
N GLY A 792 45.16 8.62 38.06
CA GLY A 792 44.95 10.05 37.86
C GLY A 792 45.77 10.92 38.80
N ALA A 793 46.09 12.15 38.38
CA ALA A 793 46.50 13.20 39.29
C ALA A 793 45.29 13.67 40.14
N ALA A 794 45.55 14.23 41.33
CA ALA A 794 44.49 14.74 42.19
C ALA A 794 43.64 15.79 41.44
N GLY A 795 42.35 15.49 41.23
CA GLY A 795 41.39 16.37 40.56
C GLY A 795 41.20 16.16 39.05
N ASP A 796 42.05 15.36 38.37
CA ASP A 796 41.96 15.12 36.90
C ASP A 796 41.42 13.71 36.55
N GLY A 797 41.31 12.84 37.56
CA GLY A 797 40.87 11.45 37.40
C GLY A 797 41.84 10.59 36.57
N ALA A 798 41.66 9.27 36.56
CA ALA A 798 42.54 8.39 35.80
C ALA A 798 42.37 8.60 34.30
N ASN A 799 43.47 8.88 33.60
CA ASN A 799 43.47 9.10 32.16
C ASN A 799 44.79 8.66 31.52
N TYR A 800 44.76 8.46 30.20
CA TYR A 800 45.95 8.23 29.39
C TYR A 800 45.93 9.21 28.23
N LYS A 801 46.87 10.17 28.22
CA LYS A 801 47.00 11.21 27.18
C LYS A 801 45.66 11.91 26.87
N GLY A 802 44.90 12.24 27.93
CA GLY A 802 43.60 12.92 27.81
C GLY A 802 42.40 12.03 27.49
N LEU A 803 42.55 10.71 27.42
CA LEU A 803 41.43 9.77 27.37
C LEU A 803 41.17 9.22 28.79
N HIS A 804 40.01 9.58 29.37
CA HIS A 804 39.66 9.22 30.73
C HIS A 804 39.20 7.75 30.86
N CYS A 805 39.53 7.15 31.99
CA CYS A 805 39.05 5.85 32.42
C CYS A 805 37.72 5.96 33.15
N ALA A 806 36.90 4.90 33.09
CA ALA A 806 35.65 4.81 33.81
C ALA A 806 35.83 4.87 35.34
N SER A 807 36.97 4.37 35.84
CA SER A 807 37.35 4.51 37.26
C SER A 807 38.00 5.88 37.49
N THR A 808 37.37 6.70 38.33
CA THR A 808 37.91 8.01 38.77
C THR A 808 39.25 7.87 39.49
N TYR A 809 39.40 6.83 40.32
CA TYR A 809 40.62 6.56 41.09
C TYR A 809 41.69 5.79 40.31
N GLY A 810 41.30 5.21 39.16
CA GLY A 810 42.15 4.34 38.36
C GLY A 810 42.09 2.88 38.78
N HIS A 811 42.81 2.03 38.04
CA HIS A 811 42.90 0.59 38.28
C HIS A 811 44.30 0.17 38.76
N GLY A 812 45.19 1.13 39.00
CA GLY A 812 46.59 0.86 39.29
C GLY A 812 47.33 0.35 38.06
N THR A 813 48.29 -0.54 38.26
CA THR A 813 49.06 -1.16 37.17
C THR A 813 48.32 -2.39 36.68
N VAL A 814 47.94 -2.43 35.39
CA VAL A 814 47.14 -3.52 34.80
C VAL A 814 47.85 -4.11 33.58
N ASP A 815 47.84 -5.43 33.45
CA ASP A 815 48.23 -6.17 32.23
C ASP A 815 47.01 -6.39 31.32
N LEU A 816 47.17 -7.14 30.22
CA LEU A 816 46.08 -7.35 29.26
C LEU A 816 44.86 -8.04 29.89
N ALA A 817 45.08 -9.09 30.68
CA ALA A 817 44.02 -9.88 31.28
C ALA A 817 43.24 -9.04 32.30
N GLU A 818 43.96 -8.35 33.18
CA GLU A 818 43.36 -7.43 34.14
C GLU A 818 42.63 -6.28 33.43
N ALA A 819 43.21 -5.71 32.37
CA ALA A 819 42.61 -4.62 31.61
C ALA A 819 41.29 -5.02 30.92
N LEU A 820 41.18 -6.25 30.42
CA LEU A 820 39.91 -6.78 29.87
C LEU A 820 38.88 -7.00 30.98
N LYS A 821 39.29 -7.58 32.12
CA LYS A 821 38.45 -7.83 33.30
C LYS A 821 37.79 -6.56 33.83
N VAL A 822 38.58 -5.53 34.11
CA VAL A 822 38.13 -4.26 34.69
C VAL A 822 37.79 -3.20 33.63
N SER A 823 37.84 -3.58 32.35
CA SER A 823 37.56 -2.71 31.21
C SER A 823 38.38 -1.39 31.21
N CYS A 824 39.67 -1.45 31.52
CA CYS A 824 40.53 -0.26 31.68
C CYS A 824 40.68 0.54 30.38
N ASN A 825 40.24 1.80 30.34
CA ASN A 825 40.40 2.62 29.12
C ASN A 825 41.85 3.07 28.88
N CYS A 826 42.64 3.28 29.94
CA CYS A 826 44.03 3.71 29.81
C CYS A 826 44.89 2.67 29.08
N TYR A 827 44.72 1.38 29.41
CA TYR A 827 45.42 0.30 28.74
C TYR A 827 45.07 0.24 27.25
N PHE A 828 43.79 0.29 26.93
CA PHE A 828 43.33 0.21 25.54
C PHE A 828 43.56 1.48 24.73
N ALA A 829 43.71 2.64 25.39
CA ALA A 829 44.19 3.86 24.76
C ALA A 829 45.66 3.70 24.36
N TRP A 830 46.51 3.20 25.27
CA TRP A 830 47.90 2.86 24.96
C TRP A 830 48.01 1.80 23.84
N LEU A 831 47.17 0.76 23.91
CA LEU A 831 47.14 -0.29 22.88
C LEU A 831 46.73 0.29 21.52
N GLY A 832 45.77 1.21 21.49
CA GLY A 832 45.35 1.91 20.28
C GLY A 832 46.48 2.69 19.60
N GLU A 833 47.48 3.18 20.35
CA GLU A 833 48.67 3.81 19.74
C GLU A 833 49.54 2.85 18.93
N GLN A 834 49.45 1.55 19.20
CA GLN A 834 50.19 0.51 18.47
C GLN A 834 49.57 0.21 17.11
N PHE A 835 48.35 0.69 16.85
CA PHE A 835 47.66 0.52 15.58
C PHE A 835 47.99 1.67 14.63
N ASP A 836 48.49 1.34 13.44
CA ASP A 836 48.44 2.23 12.29
C ASP A 836 47.12 2.06 11.52
N ASP A 837 46.92 2.87 10.48
CA ASP A 837 45.70 2.87 9.68
C ASP A 837 45.46 1.49 9.03
N ALA A 838 46.51 0.82 8.55
CA ALA A 838 46.41 -0.45 7.85
C ALA A 838 46.06 -1.59 8.81
N ALA A 839 46.71 -1.66 9.97
CA ALA A 839 46.41 -2.63 11.01
C ALA A 839 45.00 -2.45 11.58
N ALA A 840 44.52 -1.20 11.70
CA ALA A 840 43.16 -0.94 12.16
C ALA A 840 42.11 -1.41 11.16
N VAL A 841 42.31 -1.15 9.86
CA VAL A 841 41.42 -1.63 8.79
C VAL A 841 41.42 -3.16 8.73
N ALA A 842 42.60 -3.78 8.72
CA ALA A 842 42.73 -5.24 8.68
C ALA A 842 42.07 -5.91 9.90
N CYS A 843 42.23 -5.33 11.09
CA CYS A 843 41.53 -5.80 12.29
C CYS A 843 40.00 -5.73 12.14
N LEU A 844 39.46 -4.62 11.63
CA LEU A 844 38.01 -4.47 11.44
C LEU A 844 37.48 -5.48 10.41
N GLU A 845 38.16 -5.62 9.27
CA GLU A 845 37.80 -6.56 8.21
C GLU A 845 37.89 -8.02 8.65
N ALA A 846 38.94 -8.39 9.39
CA ALA A 846 39.15 -9.75 9.89
C ALA A 846 37.98 -10.23 10.76
N PHE A 847 37.44 -9.36 11.62
CA PHE A 847 36.27 -9.65 12.47
C PHE A 847 34.92 -9.32 11.82
N GLY A 848 34.90 -8.84 10.57
CA GLY A 848 33.67 -8.56 9.83
C GLY A 848 32.96 -7.26 10.19
N PHE A 849 33.65 -6.31 10.84
CA PHE A 849 33.12 -4.96 11.09
C PHE A 849 33.15 -4.13 9.81
N GLY A 850 32.07 -3.39 9.55
CA GLY A 850 31.98 -2.54 8.36
C GLY A 850 31.84 -3.33 7.06
N ALA A 851 31.26 -4.53 7.15
CA ALA A 851 30.84 -5.37 6.04
C ALA A 851 29.51 -6.06 6.41
N PRO A 852 28.76 -6.58 5.42
CA PRO A 852 27.59 -7.40 5.68
C PRO A 852 27.90 -8.64 6.54
N THR A 853 26.97 -9.01 7.42
CA THR A 853 27.04 -10.14 8.34
C THR A 853 26.73 -11.47 7.69
N GLY A 854 26.12 -11.46 6.50
CA GLY A 854 25.70 -12.67 5.78
C GLY A 854 24.19 -12.71 5.51
N ILE A 855 23.41 -11.87 6.20
CA ILE A 855 21.98 -11.67 5.93
C ILE A 855 21.86 -10.87 4.62
N LYS A 856 21.96 -11.58 3.50
CA LYS A 856 22.00 -11.02 2.13
C LYS A 856 20.73 -10.25 1.81
N THR A 857 20.79 -9.02 1.34
CA THR A 857 19.58 -8.35 0.81
C THR A 857 19.06 -9.08 -0.43
N PHE A 858 17.90 -9.72 -0.34
CA PHE A 858 17.17 -10.19 -1.53
C PHE A 858 16.27 -9.04 -2.01
N GLY A 859 16.66 -8.44 -3.13
CA GLY A 859 15.86 -7.44 -3.82
C GLY A 859 16.14 -5.98 -3.43
N THR A 860 15.60 -5.07 -4.25
CA THR A 860 15.82 -3.63 -4.14
C THR A 860 14.82 -2.92 -3.21
N ARG A 861 13.91 -3.65 -2.54
CA ARG A 861 12.64 -3.08 -2.05
C ARG A 861 12.42 -3.09 -0.54
N SER A 862 13.06 -3.96 0.23
CA SER A 862 12.85 -4.00 1.68
C SER A 862 13.65 -2.91 2.38
N ALA A 863 13.03 -2.11 3.26
CA ALA A 863 13.75 -1.20 4.17
C ALA A 863 14.60 -1.92 5.24
N TRP A 864 14.48 -3.26 5.31
CA TRP A 864 15.25 -4.16 6.16
C TRP A 864 16.58 -4.59 5.52
N ARG A 865 17.33 -3.61 5.01
CA ARG A 865 18.66 -3.86 4.46
C ARG A 865 19.72 -3.72 5.54
N GLU A 866 20.70 -4.60 5.49
CA GLU A 866 22.03 -4.33 6.02
C GLU A 866 22.75 -3.37 5.05
N ASP A 867 22.22 -2.17 4.80
CA ASP A 867 22.83 -1.14 3.95
C ASP A 867 23.41 0.03 4.76
N THR A 868 23.07 0.11 6.05
CA THR A 868 23.61 1.10 7.00
C THR A 868 25.00 0.75 7.55
N TRP A 869 25.66 -0.30 7.04
CA TRP A 869 27.05 -0.58 7.43
C TRP A 869 28.00 0.45 6.81
N ARG A 870 29.02 0.80 7.58
CA ARG A 870 30.03 1.75 7.17
C ARG A 870 31.30 1.01 6.75
N SER A 871 31.70 1.12 5.48
CA SER A 871 32.99 0.61 5.04
C SER A 871 34.13 1.37 5.73
N TYR A 872 35.09 0.62 6.28
CA TYR A 872 36.28 1.19 6.91
C TYR A 872 37.51 1.20 5.99
N SER A 873 37.40 0.78 4.73
CA SER A 873 38.52 0.72 3.77
C SER A 873 39.29 2.06 3.61
N LYS A 874 38.59 3.19 3.82
CA LYS A 874 39.16 4.55 3.76
C LYS A 874 39.48 5.15 5.14
N LEU A 875 39.43 4.37 6.21
CA LEU A 875 39.75 4.83 7.57
C LEU A 875 41.17 5.39 7.62
N ARG A 876 41.32 6.61 8.14
CA ARG A 876 42.62 7.26 8.37
C ARG A 876 42.58 7.96 9.72
N PHE A 877 43.55 7.70 10.58
CA PHE A 877 43.68 8.42 11.84
C PHE A 877 44.26 9.81 11.59
N THR A 878 43.46 10.85 11.77
CA THR A 878 43.89 12.24 11.56
C THR A 878 44.66 12.81 12.76
N ASN A 879 44.54 12.18 13.93
CA ASN A 879 45.25 12.57 15.15
C ASN A 879 45.37 11.39 16.12
N VAL A 880 46.26 11.54 17.11
CA VAL A 880 46.50 10.51 18.13
C VAL A 880 45.24 10.17 18.94
N ARG A 881 44.37 11.15 19.22
CA ARG A 881 43.15 10.93 20.01
C ARG A 881 42.21 9.93 19.34
N GLN A 882 42.12 9.93 18.01
CA GLN A 882 41.34 8.92 17.28
C GLN A 882 41.92 7.51 17.43
N ARG A 883 43.25 7.35 17.49
CA ARG A 883 43.91 6.05 17.77
C ARG A 883 43.63 5.57 19.20
N LEU A 884 43.73 6.48 20.18
CA LEU A 884 43.38 6.18 21.58
C LEU A 884 41.92 5.73 21.70
N SER A 885 41.01 6.41 20.99
CA SER A 885 39.58 6.08 20.96
C SER A 885 39.30 4.76 20.25
N PHE A 886 40.02 4.45 19.15
CA PHE A 886 39.87 3.20 18.41
C PHE A 886 40.09 1.96 19.28
N GLY A 887 41.17 1.93 20.06
CA GLY A 887 41.43 0.79 20.97
C GLY A 887 40.33 0.56 22.01
N ASN A 888 39.53 1.59 22.30
CA ASN A 888 38.38 1.52 23.20
C ASN A 888 37.03 1.30 22.50
N GLY A 889 37.01 1.15 21.17
CA GLY A 889 35.78 1.03 20.37
C GLY A 889 34.96 2.32 20.30
N LEU A 890 35.62 3.48 20.44
CA LEU A 890 34.99 4.81 20.45
C LEU A 890 35.31 5.60 19.19
N SER A 891 34.50 6.63 18.89
CA SER A 891 34.69 7.62 17.82
C SER A 891 34.65 7.05 16.40
N VAL A 892 35.71 6.39 15.92
CA VAL A 892 35.84 6.00 14.49
C VAL A 892 35.16 4.68 14.15
N VAL A 893 34.77 3.90 15.15
CA VAL A 893 34.13 2.58 15.00
C VAL A 893 32.64 2.69 15.34
N GLN A 894 31.81 2.11 14.50
CA GLN A 894 30.36 1.93 14.66
C GLN A 894 30.00 0.50 14.28
N SER A 895 29.01 -0.09 14.95
CA SER A 895 28.60 -1.47 14.70
C SER A 895 27.15 -1.74 15.07
N THR A 896 26.56 -2.72 14.41
CA THR A 896 25.26 -3.30 14.79
C THR A 896 25.45 -4.38 15.87
N PRO A 897 24.42 -4.68 16.69
CA PRO A 897 24.44 -5.85 17.56
C PRO A 897 24.78 -7.16 16.83
N MET A 898 24.26 -7.35 15.61
CA MET A 898 24.55 -8.52 14.78
C MET A 898 26.03 -8.62 14.38
N GLN A 899 26.69 -7.50 14.04
CA GLN A 899 28.13 -7.49 13.74
C GLN A 899 28.97 -7.84 14.98
N VAL A 900 28.61 -7.32 16.16
CA VAL A 900 29.28 -7.68 17.42
C VAL A 900 29.09 -9.17 17.72
N GLY A 901 27.86 -9.70 17.57
CA GLY A 901 27.56 -11.12 17.78
C GLY A 901 28.35 -12.02 16.84
N ARG A 902 28.38 -11.70 15.54
CA ARG A 902 29.17 -12.43 14.54
C ARG A 902 30.67 -12.44 14.88
N ALA A 903 31.23 -11.30 15.27
CA ALA A 903 32.63 -11.20 15.67
C ALA A 903 32.92 -12.06 16.93
N LEU A 904 31.98 -12.14 17.87
CA LEU A 904 32.07 -13.03 19.03
C LEU A 904 32.00 -14.51 18.64
N CYS A 905 31.18 -14.91 17.66
CA CYS A 905 31.20 -16.27 17.10
C CYS A 905 32.60 -16.64 16.60
N GLY A 906 33.23 -15.73 15.84
CA GLY A 906 34.61 -15.88 15.37
C GLY A 906 35.62 -16.02 16.51
N LEU A 907 35.52 -15.16 17.52
CA LEU A 907 36.44 -15.20 18.67
C LEU A 907 36.28 -16.49 19.49
N ALA A 908 35.05 -16.98 19.62
CA ALA A 908 34.72 -18.21 20.35
C ALA A 908 35.23 -19.46 19.64
N THR A 909 34.95 -19.59 18.33
CA THR A 909 35.16 -20.83 17.57
C THR A 909 36.42 -20.84 16.70
N GLY A 910 36.87 -19.67 16.22
CA GLY A 910 37.91 -19.56 15.20
C GLY A 910 37.37 -19.54 13.77
N GLU A 911 36.06 -19.59 13.58
CA GLU A 911 35.39 -19.42 12.29
C GLU A 911 34.43 -18.25 12.37
N LEU A 912 34.51 -17.33 11.41
CA LEU A 912 33.57 -16.23 11.27
C LEU A 912 32.41 -16.67 10.37
N PRO A 913 31.22 -16.96 10.94
CA PRO A 913 30.08 -17.44 10.15
C PRO A 913 29.41 -16.30 9.39
N ASP A 914 28.73 -16.65 8.30
CA ASP A 914 27.68 -15.81 7.72
C ASP A 914 26.39 -16.01 8.53
N LEU A 915 25.79 -14.92 9.00
CA LEU A 915 24.51 -15.00 9.71
C LEU A 915 23.38 -15.31 8.72
N ARG A 916 22.42 -16.15 9.12
CA ARG A 916 21.20 -16.42 8.35
C ARG A 916 19.95 -16.33 9.22
N LEU A 917 18.86 -15.84 8.60
CA LEU A 917 17.53 -15.77 9.20
C LEU A 917 16.61 -16.90 8.75
N ALA A 918 16.84 -17.48 7.57
CA ALA A 918 16.11 -18.65 7.06
C ALA A 918 16.94 -19.94 7.19
N ALA A 919 16.30 -20.99 7.72
CA ALA A 919 16.82 -22.34 7.75
C ALA A 919 16.46 -23.10 6.45
N GLU A 920 15.26 -22.87 5.91
CA GLU A 920 14.72 -23.54 4.73
C GLU A 920 13.84 -22.59 3.91
N ILE A 921 13.87 -22.74 2.58
CA ILE A 921 12.98 -22.03 1.65
C ILE A 921 12.41 -23.07 0.68
N GLY A 922 11.09 -23.21 0.64
CA GLY A 922 10.39 -24.11 -0.28
C GLY A 922 10.83 -25.58 -0.20
N GLY A 923 11.08 -26.12 0.99
CA GLY A 923 11.58 -27.49 1.16
C GLY A 923 13.11 -27.63 1.11
N SER A 924 13.84 -26.56 0.77
CA SER A 924 15.29 -26.61 0.54
C SER A 924 16.07 -25.90 1.63
N ALA A 925 16.99 -26.62 2.28
CA ALA A 925 17.82 -26.06 3.35
C ALA A 925 18.77 -24.96 2.82
N VAL A 926 18.81 -23.83 3.53
CA VAL A 926 19.76 -22.75 3.24
C VAL A 926 21.14 -23.17 3.77
N PRO A 927 22.20 -23.24 2.96
CA PRO A 927 23.50 -23.73 3.42
C PRO A 927 24.15 -22.77 4.44
N LYS A 928 24.83 -23.33 5.44
CA LYS A 928 25.71 -22.56 6.33
C LYS A 928 27.02 -22.25 5.60
N SER A 929 27.58 -21.08 5.88
CA SER A 929 28.85 -20.58 5.33
C SER A 929 29.65 -19.96 6.46
N ALA A 930 30.95 -20.22 6.47
CA ALA A 930 31.88 -19.62 7.41
C ALA A 930 33.25 -19.51 6.75
N ARG A 931 34.04 -18.54 7.21
CA ARG A 931 35.46 -18.43 6.84
C ARG A 931 36.33 -18.56 8.09
N PRO A 932 37.55 -19.10 8.00
CA PRO A 932 38.49 -19.06 9.11
C PRO A 932 38.71 -17.62 9.59
N LEU A 933 38.72 -17.43 10.91
CA LEU A 933 39.15 -16.17 11.52
C LEU A 933 40.68 -16.15 11.53
N GLU A 934 41.28 -15.08 11.04
CA GLU A 934 42.74 -14.90 10.94
C GLU A 934 43.37 -14.55 12.31
N ILE A 935 43.04 -15.33 13.35
CA ILE A 935 43.54 -15.21 14.72
C ILE A 935 43.85 -16.62 15.24
N SER A 936 45.07 -16.79 15.74
CA SER A 936 45.58 -18.03 16.30
C SER A 936 44.75 -18.51 17.49
N GLU A 937 44.67 -19.83 17.65
CA GLU A 937 44.05 -20.46 18.83
C GLU A 937 44.70 -19.97 20.14
N SER A 938 46.00 -19.66 20.13
CA SER A 938 46.72 -19.19 21.30
C SER A 938 46.28 -17.80 21.77
N ALA A 939 46.09 -16.85 20.84
CA ALA A 939 45.55 -15.54 21.15
C ALA A 939 44.08 -15.65 21.57
N ARG A 940 43.26 -16.41 20.83
CA ARG A 940 41.86 -16.62 21.19
C ARG A 940 41.72 -17.22 22.59
N ALA A 941 42.44 -18.29 22.92
CA ALA A 941 42.39 -18.92 24.23
C ALA A 941 42.72 -17.95 25.38
N ARG A 942 43.72 -17.08 25.19
CA ARG A 942 44.05 -16.02 26.19
C ARG A 942 42.91 -15.03 26.36
N ILE A 943 42.30 -14.58 25.26
CA ILE A 943 41.16 -13.66 25.32
C ILE A 943 39.96 -14.32 25.98
N ARG A 944 39.61 -15.57 25.60
CA ARG A 944 38.50 -16.33 26.22
C ARG A 944 38.68 -16.45 27.73
N ALA A 945 39.89 -16.82 28.19
CA ALA A 945 40.20 -16.91 29.61
C ALA A 945 40.04 -15.55 30.32
N ALA A 946 40.45 -14.45 29.70
CA ALA A 946 40.26 -13.12 30.27
C ALA A 946 38.77 -12.74 30.35
N LEU A 947 37.97 -13.06 29.33
CA LEU A 947 36.53 -12.76 29.31
C LEU A 947 35.71 -13.55 30.34
N LEU A 948 36.14 -14.76 30.70
CA LEU A 948 35.55 -15.51 31.81
C LEU A 948 35.66 -14.72 33.13
N THR A 949 36.82 -14.11 33.40
CA THR A 949 37.06 -13.35 34.64
C THR A 949 36.19 -12.10 34.77
N VAL A 950 35.59 -11.61 33.68
CA VAL A 950 34.70 -10.44 33.70
C VAL A 950 33.43 -10.72 34.53
N ALA A 951 32.98 -11.98 34.56
CA ALA A 951 31.83 -12.43 35.34
C ALA A 951 32.23 -13.23 36.61
N SER A 952 33.33 -14.01 36.57
CA SER A 952 33.69 -14.89 37.68
C SER A 952 34.50 -14.23 38.80
N ASP A 953 35.27 -13.18 38.52
CA ASP A 953 36.12 -12.49 39.51
C ASP A 953 35.38 -11.28 40.11
N THR A 954 35.55 -11.05 41.42
CA THR A 954 34.86 -9.98 42.18
C THR A 954 35.16 -8.56 41.69
N ARG A 955 36.27 -8.36 40.97
CA ARG A 955 36.63 -7.08 40.33
C ARG A 955 36.12 -6.96 38.88
N GLY A 956 35.53 -8.02 38.34
CA GLY A 956 34.99 -8.07 36.98
C GLY A 956 33.77 -7.18 36.81
N THR A 957 33.67 -6.49 35.68
CA THR A 957 32.59 -5.52 35.43
C THR A 957 31.17 -6.11 35.32
N ALA A 958 31.04 -7.43 35.19
CA ALA A 958 29.74 -8.13 35.10
C ALA A 958 29.47 -9.05 36.32
N HIS A 959 30.39 -9.11 37.28
CA HIS A 959 30.32 -10.04 38.42
C HIS A 959 29.07 -9.85 39.28
N ALA A 960 28.56 -8.63 39.39
CA ALA A 960 27.44 -8.29 40.27
C ALA A 960 26.12 -9.00 39.93
N ALA A 961 25.96 -9.51 38.70
CA ALA A 961 24.73 -10.19 38.27
C ALA A 961 24.96 -11.48 37.46
N LEU A 962 26.15 -11.67 36.86
CA LEU A 962 26.42 -12.81 35.98
C LEU A 962 27.39 -13.83 36.60
N SER A 963 27.54 -13.84 37.93
CA SER A 963 28.38 -14.84 38.58
C SER A 963 27.77 -16.24 38.44
N VAL A 964 28.59 -17.28 38.65
CA VAL A 964 28.11 -18.68 38.66
C VAL A 964 27.05 -18.88 39.75
N ALA A 965 27.13 -18.15 40.86
CA ALA A 965 26.13 -18.22 41.92
C ALA A 965 24.76 -17.68 41.48
N ASP A 966 24.75 -16.68 40.59
CA ASP A 966 23.52 -16.03 40.12
C ASP A 966 22.86 -16.79 38.95
N LEU A 967 23.67 -17.34 38.04
CA LEU A 967 23.18 -18.00 36.82
C LEU A 967 23.09 -19.53 36.94
N GLY A 968 23.94 -20.13 37.78
CA GLY A 968 24.14 -21.58 37.89
C GLY A 968 25.10 -22.17 36.84
N PHE A 969 25.69 -21.33 35.98
CA PHE A 969 26.67 -21.71 34.97
C PHE A 969 27.64 -20.56 34.69
N ALA A 970 28.81 -20.87 34.09
CA ALA A 970 29.82 -19.89 33.73
C ALA A 970 29.52 -19.24 32.37
N VAL A 971 29.84 -17.95 32.24
CA VAL A 971 29.69 -17.16 31.01
C VAL A 971 30.97 -16.38 30.72
N ALA A 972 31.38 -16.34 29.46
CA ALA A 972 32.47 -15.48 29.00
C ALA A 972 31.87 -14.24 28.35
N VAL A 973 32.14 -13.06 28.90
CA VAL A 973 31.43 -11.82 28.52
C VAL A 973 32.36 -10.61 28.46
N LYS A 974 31.93 -9.58 27.73
CA LYS A 974 32.51 -8.25 27.79
C LYS A 974 31.41 -7.20 27.89
N THR A 975 31.61 -6.22 28.75
CA THR A 975 30.77 -5.01 28.89
C THR A 975 31.31 -3.85 28.05
N GLY A 976 30.41 -2.98 27.58
CA GLY A 976 30.70 -1.82 26.76
C GLY A 976 29.84 -0.62 27.15
N SER A 977 30.44 0.57 27.25
CA SER A 977 29.68 1.81 27.38
C SER A 977 30.35 2.88 26.53
N ALA A 978 29.54 3.63 25.79
CA ALA A 978 29.99 4.71 24.96
C ALA A 978 29.11 5.95 25.17
N ASP A 979 29.74 7.10 25.38
CA ASP A 979 29.05 8.36 25.56
C ASP A 979 28.38 8.79 24.25
N TYR A 980 27.09 9.13 24.33
CA TYR A 980 26.26 9.50 23.20
C TYR A 980 25.91 11.00 23.25
N LYS A 981 25.28 11.47 24.34
CA LYS A 981 24.76 12.84 24.43
C LYS A 981 24.89 13.43 25.83
N ALA A 982 25.57 14.57 25.94
CA ALA A 982 25.63 15.33 27.19
C ALA A 982 24.25 15.97 27.50
N LEU A 983 23.82 15.90 28.76
CA LEU A 983 22.62 16.60 29.20
C LEU A 983 22.89 18.11 29.36
N PRO A 984 21.88 18.97 29.14
CA PRO A 984 21.99 20.40 29.43
C PRO A 984 22.40 20.65 30.89
N LYS A 985 23.22 21.68 31.12
CA LYS A 985 23.62 22.10 32.47
C LYS A 985 22.38 22.41 33.32
N GLY A 986 22.29 21.82 34.51
CA GLY A 986 21.14 21.99 35.42
C GLY A 986 19.96 21.03 35.19
N ALA A 987 20.05 20.11 34.22
CA ALA A 987 19.01 19.11 33.98
C ALA A 987 19.03 17.93 34.98
N SER A 988 20.11 17.75 35.74
CA SER A 988 20.20 16.77 36.82
C SER A 988 19.83 17.42 38.15
N ALA A 989 19.05 16.72 38.99
CA ALA A 989 18.60 17.21 40.30
C ALA A 989 19.76 17.54 41.27
N ASP A 990 20.92 16.91 41.06
CA ASP A 990 22.16 17.12 41.83
C ASP A 990 23.11 18.16 41.20
N GLY A 991 22.73 18.79 40.08
CA GLY A 991 23.57 19.73 39.35
C GLY A 991 24.76 19.12 38.60
N SER A 992 24.89 17.79 38.58
CA SER A 992 25.96 17.09 37.87
C SER A 992 25.73 17.07 36.35
N ASN A 993 26.81 17.19 35.57
CA ASN A 993 26.78 17.00 34.13
C ASN A 993 26.69 15.49 33.82
N LYS A 994 25.47 14.96 33.75
CA LYS A 994 25.22 13.58 33.33
C LYS A 994 25.28 13.45 31.79
N VAL A 995 25.77 12.31 31.31
CA VAL A 995 25.91 12.00 29.88
C VAL A 995 25.12 10.73 29.59
N ARG A 996 24.25 10.76 28.59
CA ARG A 996 23.55 9.59 28.07
C ARG A 996 24.50 8.74 27.23
N LYS A 997 24.30 7.44 27.27
CA LYS A 997 25.21 6.42 26.77
C LYS A 997 24.49 5.37 25.94
N HIS A 998 25.27 4.70 25.12
CA HIS A 998 24.98 3.40 24.55
C HIS A 998 25.69 2.34 25.39
N THR A 999 24.95 1.36 25.90
CA THR A 999 25.51 0.28 26.71
C THR A 999 25.37 -1.04 25.98
N TRP A 1000 26.37 -1.88 26.16
CA TRP A 1000 26.52 -3.14 25.47
C TRP A 1000 26.98 -4.20 26.45
N ILE A 1001 26.53 -5.41 26.22
CA ILE A 1001 27.20 -6.61 26.70
C ILE A 1001 27.10 -7.67 25.63
N GLY A 1002 28.20 -8.35 25.39
CA GLY A 1002 28.25 -9.46 24.45
C GLY A 1002 29.09 -10.58 25.02
N GLY A 1003 28.71 -11.81 24.73
CA GLY A 1003 29.40 -12.98 25.23
C GLY A 1003 28.83 -14.27 24.68
N TRP A 1004 29.30 -15.38 25.24
CA TRP A 1004 28.83 -16.70 24.87
C TRP A 1004 28.75 -17.63 26.08
N LEU A 1005 27.99 -18.70 25.89
CA LEU A 1005 27.79 -19.76 26.85
C LEU A 1005 27.51 -21.11 26.16
N PRO A 1006 27.83 -22.23 26.84
CA PRO A 1006 28.77 -22.33 27.96
C PRO A 1006 30.19 -21.82 27.60
N GLU A 1007 31.01 -21.49 28.60
CA GLU A 1007 32.34 -20.90 28.38
C GLU A 1007 33.30 -21.83 27.61
N GLU A 1008 33.39 -23.11 28.00
CA GLU A 1008 34.34 -24.07 27.43
C GLU A 1008 33.93 -24.59 26.04
N ASP A 1009 32.64 -24.78 25.80
CA ASP A 1009 32.06 -25.27 24.54
C ASP A 1009 30.92 -24.34 24.10
N PRO A 1010 31.25 -23.20 23.46
CA PRO A 1010 30.28 -22.15 23.13
C PRO A 1010 29.18 -22.68 22.20
N LYS A 1011 27.91 -22.55 22.63
CA LYS A 1011 26.73 -22.94 21.83
C LYS A 1011 25.85 -21.75 21.46
N LEU A 1012 25.75 -20.80 22.39
CA LEU A 1012 24.92 -19.62 22.28
C LEU A 1012 25.80 -18.38 22.42
N VAL A 1013 25.68 -17.47 21.48
CA VAL A 1013 26.25 -16.13 21.53
C VAL A 1013 25.10 -15.14 21.74
N PHE A 1014 25.30 -14.16 22.60
CA PHE A 1014 24.30 -13.14 22.89
C PHE A 1014 24.91 -11.74 22.83
N VAL A 1015 24.07 -10.78 22.46
CA VAL A 1015 24.37 -9.35 22.54
C VAL A 1015 23.14 -8.63 23.08
N VAL A 1016 23.32 -7.85 24.15
CA VAL A 1016 22.30 -6.94 24.71
C VAL A 1016 22.79 -5.52 24.54
N PHE A 1017 21.93 -4.67 23.96
CA PHE A 1017 22.23 -3.29 23.61
C PHE A 1017 21.14 -2.36 24.15
N GLU A 1018 21.52 -1.36 24.94
CA GLU A 1018 20.62 -0.29 25.37
C GLU A 1018 20.99 1.03 24.69
N PHE A 1019 19.99 1.67 24.10
CA PHE A 1019 20.12 2.96 23.45
C PHE A 1019 19.73 4.08 24.42
N ASP A 1020 20.56 5.13 24.47
CA ASP A 1020 20.28 6.41 25.14
C ASP A 1020 19.94 6.30 26.65
N THR A 1021 20.70 5.51 27.40
CA THR A 1021 20.53 5.30 28.86
C THR A 1021 21.49 6.19 29.68
N LEU A 1022 21.13 6.55 30.90
CA LEU A 1022 22.05 7.15 31.89
C LEU A 1022 22.88 6.11 32.65
N ALA A 1023 22.46 4.84 32.62
CA ALA A 1023 23.19 3.76 33.26
C ALA A 1023 24.49 3.43 32.50
N THR A 1024 25.44 2.81 33.20
CA THR A 1024 26.56 2.14 32.54
C THR A 1024 26.21 0.67 32.31
N ALA A 1025 26.93 -0.03 31.44
CA ALA A 1025 26.62 -1.44 31.15
C ALA A 1025 26.58 -2.33 32.40
N SER A 1026 27.44 -2.06 33.40
CA SER A 1026 27.45 -2.79 34.68
C SER A 1026 26.18 -2.62 35.53
N HIS A 1027 25.36 -1.59 35.24
CA HIS A 1027 24.13 -1.26 35.97
C HIS A 1027 22.88 -1.23 35.07
N GLY A 1028 23.01 -1.61 33.80
CA GLY A 1028 21.93 -1.71 32.83
C GLY A 1028 22.00 -3.06 32.12
N ALA A 1029 22.70 -3.08 30.99
CA ALA A 1029 22.77 -4.24 30.09
C ALA A 1029 23.18 -5.57 30.78
N VAL A 1030 24.04 -5.52 31.81
CA VAL A 1030 24.41 -6.68 32.64
C VAL A 1030 23.21 -7.30 33.36
N TRP A 1031 22.33 -6.48 33.95
CA TRP A 1031 21.13 -6.95 34.65
C TRP A 1031 20.07 -7.46 33.68
N LEU A 1032 19.87 -6.78 32.55
CA LEU A 1032 19.00 -7.30 31.47
C LEU A 1032 19.49 -8.65 30.95
N THR A 1033 20.80 -8.85 30.87
CA THR A 1033 21.38 -10.15 30.49
C THR A 1033 21.11 -11.22 31.54
N GLN A 1034 21.20 -10.88 32.83
CA GLN A 1034 20.87 -11.81 33.91
C GLN A 1034 19.40 -12.24 33.79
N GLU A 1035 18.49 -11.27 33.66
CA GLU A 1035 17.06 -11.52 33.48
C GLU A 1035 16.81 -12.45 32.28
N LEU A 1036 17.42 -12.15 31.13
CA LEU A 1036 17.35 -12.97 29.92
C LEU A 1036 17.85 -14.39 30.13
N LEU A 1037 19.05 -14.57 30.68
CA LEU A 1037 19.67 -15.88 30.86
C LEU A 1037 18.98 -16.72 31.95
N GLN A 1038 18.24 -16.09 32.86
CA GLN A 1038 17.45 -16.77 33.89
C GLN A 1038 16.08 -17.23 33.39
N ARG A 1039 15.58 -16.72 32.26
CA ARG A 1039 14.31 -17.14 31.65
C ARG A 1039 14.27 -18.65 31.41
N ASP A 1040 13.13 -19.25 31.75
CA ASP A 1040 12.89 -20.69 31.59
C ASP A 1040 13.07 -21.13 30.13
N GLU A 1041 12.68 -20.29 29.17
CA GLU A 1041 12.81 -20.55 27.74
C GLU A 1041 14.28 -20.70 27.32
N VAL A 1042 15.15 -19.81 27.81
CA VAL A 1042 16.60 -19.85 27.54
C VAL A 1042 17.25 -21.06 28.21
N ARG A 1043 16.91 -21.32 29.48
CA ARG A 1043 17.42 -22.48 30.23
C ARG A 1043 16.99 -23.80 29.60
N ALA A 1044 15.74 -23.92 29.17
CA ALA A 1044 15.21 -25.09 28.49
C ALA A 1044 15.93 -25.33 27.15
N TRP A 1045 16.17 -24.27 26.37
CA TRP A 1045 16.91 -24.37 25.12
C TRP A 1045 18.34 -24.88 25.33
N LEU A 1046 19.04 -24.34 26.34
CA LEU A 1046 20.40 -24.79 26.68
C LEU A 1046 20.43 -26.27 27.12
N ALA A 1047 19.48 -26.68 27.96
CA ALA A 1047 19.35 -28.06 28.43
C ALA A 1047 19.05 -29.05 27.28
N ALA A 1048 18.19 -28.66 26.34
CA ALA A 1048 17.89 -29.45 25.15
C ALA A 1048 19.13 -29.62 24.27
N ARG A 1049 19.94 -28.57 24.12
CA ARG A 1049 21.17 -28.62 23.32
C ARG A 1049 22.24 -29.53 23.95
N ALA A 1050 22.44 -29.43 25.26
CA ALA A 1050 23.34 -30.31 25.99
C ALA A 1050 22.93 -31.79 25.88
N SER A 1051 21.63 -32.06 25.94
CA SER A 1051 21.08 -33.43 25.78
C SER A 1051 21.30 -33.97 24.36
N ALA A 1052 21.11 -33.14 23.33
CA ALA A 1052 21.34 -33.52 21.94
C ALA A 1052 22.81 -33.82 21.66
N ASP A 1053 23.73 -33.02 22.21
CA ASP A 1053 25.17 -33.24 22.06
C ASP A 1053 25.61 -34.52 22.80
N ALA A 1054 25.04 -34.81 23.98
CA ALA A 1054 25.26 -36.06 24.69
C ALA A 1054 24.76 -37.29 23.89
N ALA A 1055 23.58 -37.20 23.27
CA ALA A 1055 23.04 -38.27 22.43
C ALA A 1055 23.95 -38.55 21.21
N ARG A 1056 24.42 -37.50 20.53
CA ARG A 1056 25.37 -37.62 19.41
C ARG A 1056 26.70 -38.25 19.84
N ALA A 1057 27.19 -37.91 21.02
CA ALA A 1057 28.41 -38.53 21.57
C ALA A 1057 28.23 -40.03 21.87
N VAL A 1058 27.04 -40.45 22.31
CA VAL A 1058 26.70 -41.88 22.52
C VAL A 1058 26.57 -42.62 21.19
N GLU A 1059 25.97 -42.02 20.17
CA GLU A 1059 25.90 -42.60 18.82
C GLU A 1059 27.29 -42.73 18.18
N ALA A 1060 28.14 -41.71 18.32
CA ALA A 1060 29.51 -41.73 17.81
C ALA A 1060 30.45 -42.70 18.56
N SER A 1061 30.12 -43.06 19.80
CA SER A 1061 30.90 -44.01 20.63
C SER A 1061 30.35 -45.44 20.61
N SER A 1062 29.21 -45.69 19.95
CA SER A 1062 28.68 -47.03 19.75
C SER A 1062 29.52 -47.76 18.68
N PRO A 1063 30.15 -48.92 19.00
CA PRO A 1063 30.92 -49.65 18.01
C PRO A 1063 29.98 -50.11 16.91
N THR A 1064 30.26 -49.69 15.67
CA THR A 1064 29.73 -50.33 14.47
C THR A 1064 30.05 -51.82 14.58
N SER A 1065 29.04 -52.62 14.90
CA SER A 1065 29.11 -54.06 14.82
C SER A 1065 29.26 -54.40 13.34
N GLY A 1066 30.52 -54.45 12.88
CA GLY A 1066 30.89 -55.11 11.65
C GLY A 1066 30.50 -56.57 11.75
N THR A 1067 29.29 -56.88 11.28
CA THR A 1067 28.98 -58.21 10.78
C THR A 1067 29.71 -58.31 9.45
N GLY A 1068 30.93 -58.85 9.51
CA GLY A 1068 31.52 -59.49 8.35
C GLY A 1068 30.66 -60.68 8.01
N ASP A 1069 29.81 -60.54 6.99
CA ASP A 1069 29.30 -61.65 6.21
C ASP A 1069 29.98 -61.58 4.83
N ASP A 1070 31.18 -62.14 4.79
CA ASP A 1070 31.73 -62.73 3.57
C ASP A 1070 30.89 -63.99 3.25
N ALA A 1071 29.74 -63.79 2.64
CA ALA A 1071 28.97 -64.85 1.99
C ALA A 1071 29.04 -64.63 0.48
N VAL A 1072 30.06 -65.25 -0.11
CA VAL A 1072 30.12 -65.59 -1.53
C VAL A 1072 28.89 -66.44 -1.87
N GLU A 1073 28.03 -65.96 -2.77
CA GLU A 1073 27.16 -66.85 -3.55
C GLU A 1073 27.52 -66.76 -5.05
N PRO A 1074 27.67 -67.91 -5.72
CA PRO A 1074 28.00 -67.96 -7.13
C PRO A 1074 26.75 -67.81 -8.00
N LYS A 1075 26.98 -67.34 -9.22
CA LYS A 1075 26.05 -67.33 -10.36
C LYS A 1075 24.97 -68.43 -10.32
N GLN A 1076 23.70 -68.03 -10.39
CA GLN A 1076 22.78 -68.36 -11.49
C GLN A 1076 21.59 -67.40 -11.54
#